data_AF-A0A1B0GJ00-F1
#
_entry.id   AF-A0A1B0GJ00-F1
#
_cell.length_a   1.000
_cell.length_b   1.000
_cell.length_c   1.000
_cell.angle_alpha   90.00
_cell.angle_beta   90.00
_cell.angle_gamma   90.00
#
_symmetry.space_group_name_H-M   'P 1'
#
loop_
_entity.id
_entity.type
_entity.pdbx_description
1 polymer ?
#
loop_
_entity_poly.entity_id
_entity_poly.type
_entity_poly.pdbx_seq_one_letter_code
_entity_poly.pdbx_strand_id
1 'polypeptide(L)'
;MLPSSSSCDGKLTTVTEAVDCNSVPSDDSKNDLQDECLTPARKKSLAERRPVALRLQPLSPSQSDSECLTDSTSRRNVKPLDLGFRNLEYIVKTGLVKREDKAILDDINGDFRAGELTAIMGPSGAGKSSLMDILAGYTYRLYFSSSKDKAILDDINGDFRAGELTAIMGPSGAGKSSLMDILAGYTTANVYGRVTVNGRERDLRRFRRQTAYIMQDHNLQPVLTVWEAMHFSANLKIGNEMSANKKRTRIRQILEAIALYEVRKTRTVKLSGGQKKRLAIALELVNNPPIMFFDEPTSGLDSSTSTQCVSILKQLAQEGRTIICTIHQPSALVFRMFDHLYAIAEGKCIYTGSVQNVVPFLMELDLKCPEFYNPSDYLLEISTNDYGMQNERLVAKSQNGMTCTYRSQKSRNSTQIAAMTKVEQMMANGLITPVRAPSLAHSSKVPPTPVMDLMQMKPKKAGLKIDPTKCCKRDDRYPTTFLRQFYIILLRSFLILWRDRSLTAMRVCIHLFVAPVIGVLYFGIGNDGYHTYNNYKYAFFSIMFLMYTAFSSIILVFPLELPIIKREHFNRWYSLKAYYVAMTLADVPVQVVCVFLYTIITYLMTAQPLEIQRYALFSFTCLVVCFVAQSIGLLIGSLFSVKNGAIFGPFVICPFLIFSGFFIHLADAHPFMHWLFHISFLKSKGVEGSILINGAPRDKNDFRNKSSYILQNFPMLGNLTTLETLKIAADLKLPVKISTEVKQKVIYDITQLLGLDKCLNTRVKKLSGGEQKRLSIGVELVTNPPVMFFDEPTSGLDSVSCVQVVTHLRELAHSGRTVICVIHQPSSRILELFDDIYVLSEGHCIYSGPVDGVISALKEAGYECPQYYNRADFALEVASQDREGSFEALLESQRNKYPLPLQDPDDSSNEVTYVTKSKSSGGKQKLVQKTQKLMYPISGWNQFLVLSRRSLLCTYRDFFFAQLRVISHIFVGILLGLVFFDIGSYASKVLTNISCLFFFLLFIFFGNAMPTALSYPSEASVFLREHLNNWYSLGSYFASKIIADLPLQIICPSVFILIGYFLSGQPKEEDRFAMMWLICLLTAISAQAMGLLAGAAFSVQVGIFLIPASCIPMLVFSGYFIRFSELYFMFKPLSYVSLFRYCFEGSMQAIYGFDRGNLTCPDPFCYYKSGEKILKIMDMAENRFAGDVLALILWAVLCQIGVYIALKIRLRRSG
;
A
#
# COMPACT_ATOMS: atom_id res chain seq x y z
N MET A 1 -46.36 -23.30 -31.61
CA MET A 1 -46.59 -24.46 -32.50
C MET A 1 -45.30 -25.23 -32.63
N LEU A 2 -45.33 -26.55 -32.41
CA LEU A 2 -44.39 -27.51 -33.00
C LEU A 2 -45.03 -28.00 -34.32
N PRO A 3 -44.27 -28.52 -35.31
CA PRO A 3 -43.71 -29.87 -35.26
C PRO A 3 -42.23 -29.96 -35.73
N SER A 4 -41.77 -31.16 -36.04
CA SER A 4 -40.35 -31.59 -36.06
C SER A 4 -40.03 -32.62 -37.17
N SER A 5 -38.75 -33.02 -37.26
CA SER A 5 -38.19 -34.14 -38.07
C SER A 5 -38.13 -33.90 -39.60
N SER A 6 -37.29 -34.59 -40.41
CA SER A 6 -36.54 -35.84 -40.21
C SER A 6 -35.31 -35.98 -41.16
N SER A 7 -34.35 -36.88 -40.83
CA SER A 7 -33.39 -37.61 -41.73
C SER A 7 -32.42 -36.83 -42.68
N CYS A 8 -31.40 -37.45 -43.29
CA CYS A 8 -30.26 -38.30 -42.85
C CYS A 8 -29.35 -38.65 -44.08
N ASP A 9 -28.12 -39.10 -43.82
CA ASP A 9 -27.17 -39.82 -44.72
C ASP A 9 -26.46 -39.13 -45.92
N GLY A 10 -25.20 -39.55 -46.14
CA GLY A 10 -24.34 -39.29 -47.32
C GLY A 10 -23.05 -38.49 -47.02
N LYS A 11 -21.89 -39.11 -46.67
CA LYS A 11 -20.86 -39.75 -47.54
C LYS A 11 -20.02 -38.75 -48.38
N LEU A 12 -18.69 -38.88 -48.60
CA LEU A 12 -17.64 -39.93 -48.42
C LEU A 12 -16.32 -39.21 -47.92
N THR A 13 -15.53 -39.71 -46.94
CA THR A 13 -14.28 -40.53 -47.02
C THR A 13 -13.10 -39.94 -47.86
N THR A 14 -11.80 -40.19 -47.63
CA THR A 14 -10.98 -40.96 -46.64
C THR A 14 -9.52 -40.41 -46.68
N VAL A 15 -8.58 -40.72 -45.77
CA VAL A 15 -7.73 -41.95 -45.70
C VAL A 15 -6.85 -41.86 -44.43
N THR A 16 -6.63 -42.88 -43.58
CA THR A 16 -7.38 -44.14 -43.40
C THR A 16 -7.88 -44.34 -41.94
N GLU A 17 -7.20 -44.90 -40.92
CA GLU A 17 -5.90 -45.60 -40.74
C GLU A 17 -6.00 -46.55 -39.50
N ALA A 18 -5.00 -47.40 -39.24
CA ALA A 18 -4.99 -48.51 -38.26
C ALA A 18 -4.15 -48.19 -36.96
N VAL A 19 -3.99 -49.02 -35.92
CA VAL A 19 -4.13 -50.50 -35.73
C VAL A 19 -4.75 -50.85 -34.37
N ASP A 20 -5.63 -51.87 -34.35
CA ASP A 20 -6.30 -52.45 -33.17
C ASP A 20 -5.48 -53.51 -32.40
N CYS A 21 -5.91 -53.85 -31.17
CA CYS A 21 -5.91 -55.25 -30.71
C CYS A 21 -6.91 -55.49 -29.55
N ASN A 22 -7.62 -56.62 -29.58
CA ASN A 22 -8.58 -57.10 -28.56
C ASN A 22 -8.16 -58.49 -28.05
N SER A 23 -8.45 -58.87 -26.79
CA SER A 23 -8.84 -60.25 -26.40
C SER A 23 -9.11 -60.44 -24.89
N VAL A 24 -9.88 -61.48 -24.55
CA VAL A 24 -10.34 -62.00 -23.23
C VAL A 24 -10.60 -63.53 -23.40
N PRO A 25 -10.95 -64.40 -22.39
CA PRO A 25 -11.46 -64.14 -21.03
C PRO A 25 -10.95 -65.13 -19.92
N SER A 26 -11.77 -65.32 -18.87
CA SER A 26 -12.07 -66.56 -18.10
C SER A 26 -11.07 -67.21 -17.11
N ASP A 27 -11.49 -67.17 -15.84
CA ASP A 27 -11.86 -68.31 -14.95
C ASP A 27 -10.87 -69.23 -14.18
N ASP A 28 -11.35 -69.55 -12.96
CA ASP A 28 -11.25 -70.79 -12.17
C ASP A 28 -9.94 -71.41 -11.60
N SER A 29 -9.65 -70.99 -10.35
CA SER A 29 -9.72 -71.86 -9.14
C SER A 29 -8.54 -72.77 -8.72
N LYS A 30 -8.43 -72.95 -7.38
CA LYS A 30 -8.03 -74.19 -6.63
C LYS A 30 -6.73 -74.92 -7.03
N ASN A 31 -5.71 -75.09 -6.18
CA ASN A 31 -5.78 -75.74 -4.86
C ASN A 31 -4.42 -75.70 -4.09
N ASP A 32 -4.49 -75.83 -2.77
CA ASP A 32 -3.67 -76.63 -1.83
C ASP A 32 -2.13 -76.81 -1.95
N LEU A 33 -1.46 -76.36 -0.87
CA LEU A 33 -0.49 -77.08 -0.02
C LEU A 33 0.98 -77.42 -0.44
N GLN A 34 1.85 -77.10 0.53
CA GLN A 34 3.03 -77.86 1.03
C GLN A 34 4.50 -77.58 0.59
N ASP A 35 5.31 -77.43 1.65
CA ASP A 35 6.65 -77.99 1.93
C ASP A 35 8.00 -77.27 1.59
N GLU A 36 8.81 -77.20 2.66
CA GLU A 36 10.28 -77.42 2.81
C GLU A 36 11.39 -76.44 2.32
N CYS A 37 11.98 -75.76 3.32
CA CYS A 37 13.35 -75.96 3.84
C CYS A 37 14.66 -75.48 3.13
N LEU A 38 15.49 -74.78 3.95
CA LEU A 38 16.96 -74.92 4.15
C LEU A 38 17.97 -74.48 3.02
N THR A 39 18.80 -73.41 3.20
CA THR A 39 20.20 -73.39 3.76
C THR A 39 21.28 -72.83 2.79
N PRO A 40 22.61 -72.71 3.11
CA PRO A 40 23.21 -71.95 4.24
C PRO A 40 24.56 -71.18 3.98
N ALA A 41 24.81 -70.11 4.77
CA ALA A 41 26.14 -69.70 5.32
C ALA A 41 27.30 -69.30 4.33
N ARG A 42 28.55 -68.93 4.70
CA ARG A 42 29.33 -69.06 5.97
C ARG A 42 30.60 -68.13 6.04
N LYS A 43 31.15 -67.96 7.26
CA LYS A 43 32.47 -67.36 7.69
C LYS A 43 32.50 -65.82 7.86
N LYS A 44 33.08 -65.19 8.91
CA LYS A 44 34.24 -65.39 9.86
C LYS A 44 35.56 -64.73 9.38
N SER A 45 36.45 -64.16 10.23
CA SER A 45 36.49 -63.87 11.70
C SER A 45 37.81 -63.15 12.10
N LEU A 46 38.05 -62.95 13.42
CA LEU A 46 39.34 -62.66 14.13
C LEU A 46 39.65 -61.16 14.36
N ALA A 47 40.25 -60.72 15.48
CA ALA A 47 40.63 -61.42 16.75
C ALA A 47 40.54 -60.48 17.99
N GLU A 48 41.20 -60.82 19.10
CA GLU A 48 40.96 -60.27 20.47
C GLU A 48 42.28 -60.23 21.29
N ARG A 49 42.40 -59.31 22.26
CA ARG A 49 43.24 -59.46 23.47
C ARG A 49 42.67 -58.66 24.65
N ARG A 50 42.85 -59.22 25.86
CA ARG A 50 42.43 -58.77 27.21
C ARG A 50 43.67 -58.38 28.07
N PRO A 51 43.62 -57.85 29.32
CA PRO A 51 42.56 -58.05 30.34
C PRO A 51 42.21 -56.91 31.35
N VAL A 52 41.15 -57.16 32.15
CA VAL A 52 40.92 -56.88 33.61
C VAL A 52 41.56 -55.60 34.21
N ALA A 53 40.85 -54.65 34.85
CA ALA A 53 39.44 -54.61 35.32
C ALA A 53 38.84 -53.19 35.40
N LEU A 54 37.52 -53.03 35.15
CA LEU A 54 36.57 -52.15 35.87
C LEU A 54 35.11 -52.27 35.34
N ARG A 55 34.17 -51.48 35.88
CA ARG A 55 32.69 -51.50 35.70
C ARG A 55 32.19 -51.28 34.26
N LEU A 56 31.00 -51.78 33.91
CA LEU A 56 30.27 -51.54 32.64
C LEU A 56 28.72 -51.50 32.77
N GLN A 57 28.01 -51.11 31.70
CA GLN A 57 26.56 -50.78 31.62
C GLN A 57 25.77 -51.62 30.57
N PRO A 58 24.41 -51.56 30.51
CA PRO A 58 23.52 -52.48 29.76
C PRO A 58 22.94 -51.94 28.43
N LEU A 59 22.24 -52.79 27.64
CA LEU A 59 21.32 -52.40 26.52
C LEU A 59 20.39 -53.55 26.03
N SER A 60 19.29 -53.22 25.33
CA SER A 60 18.26 -54.08 24.67
C SER A 60 17.29 -53.19 23.83
N PRO A 61 16.11 -53.59 23.26
CA PRO A 61 15.55 -54.87 22.73
C PRO A 61 14.90 -54.72 21.30
N SER A 62 14.17 -55.71 20.73
CA SER A 62 13.12 -55.53 19.67
C SER A 62 12.31 -56.81 19.29
N GLN A 63 11.03 -56.67 18.86
CA GLN A 63 10.18 -57.66 18.11
C GLN A 63 8.84 -57.01 17.60
N SER A 64 8.00 -57.69 16.80
CA SER A 64 6.75 -57.15 16.17
C SER A 64 5.71 -58.21 15.69
N ASP A 65 4.41 -57.88 15.63
CA ASP A 65 3.23 -58.80 15.51
C ASP A 65 2.22 -58.54 14.34
N SER A 66 1.24 -59.45 14.14
CA SER A 66 0.03 -59.31 13.27
C SER A 66 -1.11 -60.32 13.60
N GLU A 67 -2.41 -59.97 13.61
CA GLU A 67 -3.59 -60.86 13.29
C GLU A 67 -5.00 -60.19 13.30
N CYS A 68 -6.12 -60.95 13.24
CA CYS A 68 -7.47 -60.49 12.82
C CYS A 68 -8.71 -61.15 13.51
N LEU A 69 -9.92 -60.61 13.23
CA LEU A 69 -11.31 -61.14 13.39
C LEU A 69 -11.88 -61.56 14.78
N THR A 70 -12.88 -60.80 15.27
CA THR A 70 -14.19 -61.29 15.82
C THR A 70 -15.05 -60.11 16.31
N ASP A 71 -15.91 -59.57 15.43
CA ASP A 71 -16.70 -58.35 15.70
C ASP A 71 -17.96 -58.59 16.55
N SER A 72 -17.73 -59.12 17.76
CA SER A 72 -18.35 -58.42 18.88
C SER A 72 -17.92 -56.95 18.83
N THR A 73 -18.81 -55.99 19.07
CA THR A 73 -18.40 -54.81 19.82
C THR A 73 -18.41 -55.22 21.29
N SER A 74 -17.53 -56.14 21.65
CA SER A 74 -16.21 -55.74 22.08
C SER A 74 -16.33 -54.42 22.85
N ARG A 75 -16.61 -54.57 24.15
CA ARG A 75 -15.51 -54.34 25.08
C ARG A 75 -14.25 -55.03 24.53
N ARG A 76 -13.64 -54.38 23.52
CA ARG A 76 -12.20 -54.40 23.35
C ARG A 76 -11.75 -54.14 24.77
N ASN A 77 -10.90 -55.01 25.31
CA ASN A 77 -9.93 -54.50 26.24
C ASN A 77 -9.11 -53.53 25.38
N VAL A 78 -9.61 -52.29 25.25
CA VAL A 78 -9.07 -51.23 24.41
C VAL A 78 -7.73 -50.98 25.07
N LYS A 79 -6.70 -51.66 24.59
CA LYS A 79 -5.36 -51.68 25.20
C LYS A 79 -5.02 -50.21 25.44
N PRO A 80 -4.97 -49.77 26.72
CA PRO A 80 -5.24 -48.38 27.08
C PRO A 80 -4.42 -47.46 26.19
N LEU A 81 -5.11 -46.76 25.29
CA LEU A 81 -4.48 -46.21 24.09
C LEU A 81 -3.95 -44.82 24.40
N ASP A 82 -2.85 -44.80 25.15
CA ASP A 82 -2.16 -43.57 25.54
C ASP A 82 -1.66 -42.84 24.28
N LEU A 83 -2.25 -41.68 24.01
CA LEU A 83 -2.04 -40.91 22.78
C LEU A 83 -0.90 -39.90 23.02
N GLY A 84 0.33 -40.36 22.82
CA GLY A 84 1.53 -39.52 22.80
C GLY A 84 1.75 -38.86 21.44
N PHE A 85 1.92 -37.54 21.41
CA PHE A 85 2.21 -36.75 20.22
C PHE A 85 3.33 -35.75 20.50
N ARG A 86 4.27 -35.63 19.56
CA ARG A 86 5.48 -34.79 19.69
C ARG A 86 5.78 -34.10 18.37
N ASN A 87 6.28 -32.87 18.44
CA ASN A 87 6.53 -32.00 17.29
C ASN A 87 5.33 -31.87 16.32
N LEU A 88 4.10 -31.79 16.86
CA LEU A 88 2.89 -31.79 16.04
C LEU A 88 2.58 -30.38 15.49
N GLU A 89 2.77 -30.21 14.18
CA GLU A 89 2.69 -28.95 13.44
C GLU A 89 1.55 -28.98 12.40
N TYR A 90 0.82 -27.87 12.24
CA TYR A 90 -0.26 -27.73 11.26
C TYR A 90 -0.51 -26.30 10.81
N ILE A 91 -0.69 -26.18 9.49
CA ILE A 91 -0.52 -24.93 8.77
C ILE A 91 -1.64 -24.80 7.73
N VAL A 92 -2.49 -23.78 7.86
CA VAL A 92 -3.74 -23.60 7.09
C VAL A 92 -3.67 -22.41 6.13
N LYS A 93 -4.22 -22.62 4.93
CA LYS A 93 -4.18 -21.70 3.79
C LYS A 93 -5.32 -20.68 3.74
N THR A 94 -5.14 -19.49 4.30
CA THR A 94 -6.15 -18.40 4.25
C THR A 94 -5.70 -17.21 3.41
N GLY A 95 -6.60 -16.67 2.56
CA GLY A 95 -6.33 -15.50 1.71
C GLY A 95 -6.80 -15.65 0.25
N LEU A 96 -7.45 -14.61 -0.28
CA LEU A 96 -8.08 -14.62 -1.61
C LEU A 96 -7.11 -14.13 -2.72
N VAL A 97 -6.28 -13.13 -2.42
CA VAL A 97 -5.35 -12.57 -3.41
C VAL A 97 -4.25 -13.59 -3.71
N LYS A 98 -3.61 -14.22 -2.72
CA LYS A 98 -3.44 -15.68 -2.57
C LYS A 98 -3.46 -16.01 -1.08
N ARG A 99 -3.43 -17.32 -0.81
CA ARG A 99 -3.47 -17.92 0.51
C ARG A 99 -2.08 -17.86 1.13
N GLU A 100 -1.96 -17.43 2.37
CA GLU A 100 -0.79 -17.71 3.19
C GLU A 100 -1.00 -18.96 4.03
N ASP A 101 0.11 -19.66 4.23
CA ASP A 101 0.27 -20.82 5.08
C ASP A 101 0.55 -20.37 6.52
N LYS A 102 -0.53 -20.08 7.25
CA LYS A 102 -0.44 -19.77 8.67
C LYS A 102 -0.25 -21.05 9.46
N ALA A 103 0.91 -21.25 10.07
CA ALA A 103 1.09 -22.19 11.17
C ALA A 103 0.06 -21.82 12.25
N ILE A 104 -0.94 -22.68 12.42
CA ILE A 104 -1.96 -22.55 13.44
C ILE A 104 -1.48 -23.24 14.73
N LEU A 105 -0.71 -24.33 14.56
CA LEU A 105 -0.07 -25.12 15.61
C LEU A 105 1.33 -25.50 15.13
N ASP A 106 2.26 -25.55 16.06
CA ASP A 106 3.69 -25.57 15.80
C ASP A 106 4.39 -26.19 17.01
N ASP A 107 5.28 -27.15 16.78
CA ASP A 107 6.01 -27.97 17.78
C ASP A 107 5.21 -28.38 19.04
N ILE A 108 3.96 -28.86 18.89
CA ILE A 108 3.17 -29.25 20.07
C ILE A 108 3.49 -30.67 20.52
N ASN A 109 3.77 -30.79 21.82
CA ASN A 109 4.20 -31.99 22.51
C ASN A 109 3.27 -32.27 23.70
N GLY A 110 2.76 -33.50 23.83
CA GLY A 110 1.89 -33.93 24.93
C GLY A 110 1.59 -35.42 24.91
N ASP A 111 1.30 -36.00 26.07
CA ASP A 111 0.95 -37.41 26.24
C ASP A 111 -0.42 -37.49 26.96
N PHE A 112 -1.48 -37.97 26.29
CA PHE A 112 -2.81 -38.18 26.89
C PHE A 112 -3.01 -39.64 27.29
N ARG A 113 -3.41 -39.93 28.54
CA ARG A 113 -3.53 -41.31 29.04
C ARG A 113 -4.96 -41.80 29.15
N ALA A 114 -5.17 -43.07 28.86
CA ALA A 114 -6.50 -43.69 28.87
C ALA A 114 -7.06 -43.79 30.30
N GLY A 115 -8.11 -43.02 30.56
CA GLY A 115 -8.75 -42.89 31.88
C GLY A 115 -8.59 -41.51 32.52
N GLU A 116 -7.75 -40.64 31.97
CA GLU A 116 -7.57 -39.25 32.40
C GLU A 116 -8.40 -38.28 31.53
N LEU A 117 -8.75 -37.11 32.07
CA LEU A 117 -9.56 -36.08 31.40
C LEU A 117 -8.77 -34.77 31.28
N THR A 118 -8.29 -34.45 30.08
CA THR A 118 -7.42 -33.29 29.83
C THR A 118 -8.14 -32.18 29.04
N ALA A 119 -7.90 -30.91 29.39
CA ALA A 119 -8.53 -29.75 28.74
C ALA A 119 -7.49 -28.80 28.13
N ILE A 120 -7.80 -28.21 26.97
CA ILE A 120 -6.88 -27.39 26.17
C ILE A 120 -7.45 -25.96 26.07
N MET A 121 -6.74 -24.96 26.60
CA MET A 121 -7.24 -23.58 26.76
C MET A 121 -6.28 -22.52 26.17
N GLY A 122 -6.81 -21.33 25.86
CA GLY A 122 -6.05 -20.22 25.25
C GLY A 122 -6.93 -19.24 24.46
N PRO A 123 -6.44 -18.05 24.10
CA PRO A 123 -7.22 -17.01 23.41
C PRO A 123 -7.64 -17.43 21.99
N SER A 124 -8.58 -16.69 21.37
CA SER A 124 -8.97 -17.00 19.97
C SER A 124 -7.80 -16.76 19.00
N GLY A 125 -7.73 -17.58 17.96
CA GLY A 125 -6.60 -17.63 17.02
C GLY A 125 -5.40 -18.46 17.49
N ALA A 126 -5.32 -18.86 18.77
CA ALA A 126 -4.23 -19.69 19.32
C ALA A 126 -4.47 -21.21 19.14
N GLY A 127 -4.85 -21.62 17.92
CA GLY A 127 -4.79 -23.00 17.42
C GLY A 127 -5.70 -24.10 17.99
N LYS A 128 -6.21 -24.01 19.22
CA LYS A 128 -6.99 -25.04 19.95
C LYS A 128 -7.80 -26.02 19.08
N SER A 129 -8.83 -25.55 18.37
CA SER A 129 -9.75 -26.42 17.62
C SER A 129 -9.02 -27.21 16.53
N SER A 130 -8.09 -26.54 15.84
CA SER A 130 -7.22 -27.18 14.86
C SER A 130 -6.29 -28.25 15.43
N LEU A 131 -6.09 -28.32 16.76
CA LEU A 131 -5.27 -29.37 17.36
C LEU A 131 -6.04 -30.68 17.40
N MET A 132 -7.35 -30.60 17.68
CA MET A 132 -8.26 -31.72 17.50
C MET A 132 -8.43 -32.08 16.01
N ASP A 133 -8.50 -31.10 15.10
CA ASP A 133 -8.64 -31.37 13.66
C ASP A 133 -7.50 -32.22 13.06
N ILE A 134 -6.27 -32.10 13.56
CA ILE A 134 -5.10 -32.89 13.11
C ILE A 134 -5.08 -34.25 13.78
N LEU A 135 -5.32 -34.30 15.09
CA LEU A 135 -5.40 -35.54 15.87
C LEU A 135 -6.59 -36.41 15.39
N ALA A 136 -7.57 -35.82 14.69
CA ALA A 136 -8.66 -36.49 13.98
C ALA A 136 -8.44 -36.66 12.45
N GLY A 137 -7.67 -35.81 11.78
CA GLY A 137 -7.07 -36.08 10.45
C GLY A 137 -7.65 -35.42 9.18
N TYR A 138 -8.22 -34.20 9.23
CA TYR A 138 -8.87 -33.55 8.06
C TYR A 138 -8.02 -32.49 7.30
N THR A 139 -8.28 -32.26 6.00
CA THR A 139 -7.61 -31.23 5.16
C THR A 139 -8.50 -30.61 4.05
N TYR A 140 -8.19 -29.38 3.61
CA TYR A 140 -9.09 -28.51 2.80
C TYR A 140 -8.63 -28.19 1.35
N ARG A 141 -9.63 -27.92 0.47
CA ARG A 141 -9.46 -27.62 -0.98
C ARG A 141 -10.46 -26.52 -1.40
N LEU A 142 -10.06 -25.51 -2.20
CA LEU A 142 -10.98 -24.44 -2.65
C LEU A 142 -10.69 -23.93 -4.08
N TYR A 143 -11.76 -23.73 -4.85
CA TYR A 143 -11.81 -23.12 -6.18
C TYR A 143 -12.24 -21.63 -6.12
N PHE A 144 -12.08 -20.91 -7.23
CA PHE A 144 -12.89 -19.74 -7.55
C PHE A 144 -13.68 -20.02 -8.82
N SER A 145 -15.00 -19.77 -8.78
CA SER A 145 -15.92 -19.99 -9.89
C SER A 145 -16.70 -18.71 -10.20
N SER A 146 -17.37 -18.69 -11.36
CA SER A 146 -18.11 -17.52 -11.84
C SER A 146 -19.31 -17.16 -10.96
N SER A 147 -19.70 -15.89 -11.00
CA SER A 147 -20.84 -15.35 -10.24
C SER A 147 -22.16 -15.85 -10.81
N LYS A 148 -22.76 -16.86 -10.15
CA LYS A 148 -24.23 -16.94 -10.06
C LYS A 148 -24.69 -15.93 -9.02
N ASP A 149 -25.85 -15.31 -9.23
CA ASP A 149 -26.47 -14.46 -8.21
C ASP A 149 -26.73 -15.28 -6.93
N LYS A 150 -26.08 -14.88 -5.83
CA LYS A 150 -26.18 -15.54 -4.53
C LYS A 150 -26.97 -14.65 -3.57
N ALA A 151 -28.07 -15.18 -3.04
CA ALA A 151 -28.77 -14.57 -1.92
C ALA A 151 -27.83 -14.46 -0.69
N ILE A 152 -27.76 -13.28 -0.10
CA ILE A 152 -26.86 -12.98 1.04
C ILE A 152 -27.60 -13.11 2.38
N LEU A 153 -28.91 -12.85 2.38
CA LEU A 153 -29.83 -12.95 3.52
C LEU A 153 -31.12 -13.60 3.00
N ASP A 154 -31.77 -14.45 3.81
CA ASP A 154 -32.96 -15.22 3.46
C ASP A 154 -34.03 -15.10 4.56
N ASP A 155 -35.09 -14.36 4.27
CA ASP A 155 -36.27 -14.01 5.12
C ASP A 155 -35.99 -13.70 6.61
N ILE A 156 -34.90 -12.95 6.88
CA ILE A 156 -34.44 -12.64 8.24
C ILE A 156 -35.42 -11.71 8.98
N ASN A 157 -35.82 -12.09 10.20
CA ASN A 157 -36.70 -11.32 11.10
C ASN A 157 -36.01 -10.94 12.42
N GLY A 158 -36.42 -9.85 13.08
CA GLY A 158 -35.93 -9.50 14.42
C GLY A 158 -36.11 -8.04 14.84
N ASP A 159 -36.02 -7.77 16.16
CA ASP A 159 -36.15 -6.43 16.75
C ASP A 159 -34.95 -6.00 17.62
N PHE A 160 -34.70 -4.69 17.68
CA PHE A 160 -33.63 -4.07 18.46
C PHE A 160 -34.22 -2.96 19.35
N ARG A 161 -33.99 -3.02 20.67
CA ARG A 161 -34.69 -2.18 21.65
C ARG A 161 -33.80 -1.08 22.21
N ALA A 162 -34.41 -0.07 22.82
CA ALA A 162 -33.70 0.99 23.54
C ALA A 162 -33.39 0.52 24.97
N GLY A 163 -32.17 0.77 25.45
CA GLY A 163 -31.66 0.25 26.72
C GLY A 163 -30.77 -0.99 26.59
N GLU A 164 -30.78 -1.66 25.43
CA GLU A 164 -30.05 -2.91 25.18
C GLU A 164 -28.78 -2.68 24.35
N LEU A 165 -27.65 -3.25 24.79
CA LEU A 165 -26.46 -3.41 23.97
C LEU A 165 -26.56 -4.73 23.17
N THR A 166 -26.75 -4.64 21.84
CA THR A 166 -26.86 -5.81 20.95
C THR A 166 -25.57 -6.12 20.19
N ALA A 167 -25.15 -7.39 20.22
CA ALA A 167 -24.15 -7.93 19.30
C ALA A 167 -24.83 -8.69 18.14
N ILE A 168 -24.39 -8.42 16.91
CA ILE A 168 -24.65 -9.23 15.71
C ILE A 168 -23.44 -10.14 15.50
N MET A 169 -23.66 -11.45 15.52
CA MET A 169 -22.65 -12.51 15.53
C MET A 169 -22.90 -13.53 14.41
N GLY A 170 -21.90 -14.34 14.09
CA GLY A 170 -21.95 -15.36 13.02
C GLY A 170 -20.63 -15.51 12.30
N PRO A 171 -20.47 -16.52 11.41
CA PRO A 171 -19.21 -16.78 10.72
C PRO A 171 -18.92 -15.73 9.63
N SER A 172 -17.70 -15.78 9.06
CA SER A 172 -17.30 -14.92 7.96
C SER A 172 -18.14 -15.19 6.71
N GLY A 173 -18.72 -14.16 6.11
CA GLY A 173 -19.59 -14.29 4.93
C GLY A 173 -21.07 -14.57 5.22
N ALA A 174 -21.49 -14.77 6.47
CA ALA A 174 -22.90 -14.99 6.85
C ALA A 174 -23.79 -13.72 6.79
N GLY A 175 -23.43 -12.72 5.99
CA GLY A 175 -24.25 -11.51 5.77
C GLY A 175 -24.24 -10.44 6.88
N LYS A 176 -23.50 -10.62 7.98
CA LYS A 176 -23.46 -9.68 9.14
C LYS A 176 -23.42 -8.19 8.78
N SER A 177 -22.36 -7.74 8.09
CA SER A 177 -22.19 -6.33 7.71
C SER A 177 -23.22 -5.90 6.67
N SER A 178 -23.64 -6.79 5.76
CA SER A 178 -24.71 -6.52 4.80
C SER A 178 -26.05 -6.25 5.50
N LEU A 179 -26.39 -7.01 6.56
CA LEU A 179 -27.55 -6.73 7.39
C LEU A 179 -27.39 -5.37 8.11
N MET A 180 -26.21 -5.07 8.67
CA MET A 180 -26.00 -3.79 9.35
C MET A 180 -26.07 -2.59 8.39
N ASP A 181 -25.57 -2.73 7.16
CA ASP A 181 -25.72 -1.74 6.08
C ASP A 181 -27.18 -1.57 5.65
N ILE A 182 -27.96 -2.65 5.58
CA ILE A 182 -29.39 -2.60 5.27
C ILE A 182 -30.16 -1.92 6.40
N LEU A 183 -29.84 -2.23 7.67
CA LEU A 183 -30.47 -1.64 8.87
C LEU A 183 -30.11 -0.16 9.06
N ALA A 184 -28.86 0.23 8.82
CA ALA A 184 -28.43 1.63 8.79
C ALA A 184 -28.93 2.38 7.53
N GLY A 185 -29.24 1.63 6.47
CA GLY A 185 -29.69 2.16 5.19
C GLY A 185 -28.56 2.72 4.33
N TYR A 186 -27.36 2.15 4.40
CA TYR A 186 -26.34 2.27 3.33
C TYR A 186 -26.84 1.56 2.07
N THR A 187 -27.24 0.31 2.21
CA THR A 187 -27.75 -0.53 1.10
C THR A 187 -29.26 -0.42 1.00
N THR A 188 -29.75 -0.03 -0.18
CA THR A 188 -31.20 0.12 -0.47
C THR A 188 -31.60 -0.38 -1.86
N ALA A 189 -30.65 -0.83 -2.68
CA ALA A 189 -30.93 -1.50 -3.96
C ALA A 189 -30.93 -3.02 -3.72
N ASN A 190 -31.76 -3.76 -4.45
CA ASN A 190 -31.90 -5.22 -4.38
C ASN A 190 -32.19 -5.76 -2.97
N VAL A 191 -32.95 -5.00 -2.17
CA VAL A 191 -33.44 -5.40 -0.84
C VAL A 191 -34.95 -5.56 -0.91
N TYR A 192 -35.45 -6.74 -0.51
CA TYR A 192 -36.87 -7.05 -0.41
C TYR A 192 -37.27 -7.18 1.08
N GLY A 193 -38.57 -7.03 1.38
CA GLY A 193 -39.09 -6.99 2.75
C GLY A 193 -39.33 -5.57 3.28
N ARG A 194 -39.56 -5.42 4.59
CA ARG A 194 -39.91 -4.14 5.24
C ARG A 194 -39.06 -3.89 6.49
N VAL A 195 -38.64 -2.65 6.70
CA VAL A 195 -37.96 -2.22 7.93
C VAL A 195 -38.83 -1.18 8.63
N THR A 196 -39.13 -1.40 9.92
CA THR A 196 -39.93 -0.46 10.74
C THR A 196 -39.12 0.14 11.88
N VAL A 197 -39.56 1.30 12.36
CA VAL A 197 -38.98 2.05 13.48
C VAL A 197 -40.15 2.49 14.36
N ASN A 198 -40.19 2.02 15.62
CA ASN A 198 -41.32 2.23 16.53
C ASN A 198 -42.69 1.86 15.91
N GLY A 199 -42.74 0.73 15.20
CA GLY A 199 -43.96 0.22 14.55
C GLY A 199 -44.43 0.96 13.28
N ARG A 200 -43.62 1.87 12.72
CA ARG A 200 -43.91 2.58 11.47
C ARG A 200 -42.83 2.31 10.42
N GLU A 201 -43.17 2.28 9.14
CA GLU A 201 -42.18 2.05 8.09
C GLU A 201 -41.06 3.13 8.07
N ARG A 202 -39.84 2.69 7.76
CA ARG A 202 -38.62 3.49 7.89
C ARG A 202 -38.48 4.54 6.79
N ASP A 203 -38.94 5.77 7.05
CA ASP A 203 -38.48 6.94 6.31
C ASP A 203 -36.96 7.16 6.53
N LEU A 204 -36.18 6.89 5.49
CA LEU A 204 -34.73 7.09 5.46
C LEU A 204 -34.32 8.55 5.74
N ARG A 205 -35.15 9.56 5.41
CA ARG A 205 -34.84 10.98 5.64
C ARG A 205 -34.90 11.37 7.12
N ARG A 206 -35.87 10.83 7.86
CA ARG A 206 -36.01 11.00 9.32
C ARG A 206 -35.08 10.06 10.09
N PHE A 207 -35.00 8.79 9.69
CA PHE A 207 -34.17 7.78 10.33
C PHE A 207 -32.69 8.17 10.37
N ARG A 208 -32.10 8.61 9.24
CA ARG A 208 -30.69 9.08 9.18
C ARG A 208 -30.40 10.37 9.98
N ARG A 209 -31.40 10.99 10.66
CA ARG A 209 -31.20 12.07 11.65
C ARG A 209 -31.16 11.54 13.10
N GLN A 210 -31.59 10.30 13.32
CA GLN A 210 -31.74 9.65 14.62
C GLN A 210 -30.73 8.50 14.82
N THR A 211 -29.97 8.16 13.77
CA THR A 211 -28.93 7.13 13.75
C THR A 211 -27.54 7.74 13.59
N ALA A 212 -26.53 7.15 14.23
CA ALA A 212 -25.12 7.30 13.84
C ALA A 212 -24.54 5.97 13.37
N TYR A 213 -23.60 6.00 12.42
CA TYR A 213 -22.85 4.83 11.97
C TYR A 213 -21.35 5.03 12.16
N ILE A 214 -20.69 4.11 12.84
CA ILE A 214 -19.25 4.09 13.06
C ILE A 214 -18.68 2.93 12.24
N MET A 215 -17.88 3.25 11.23
CA MET A 215 -17.24 2.27 10.34
C MET A 215 -16.06 1.59 11.05
N GLN A 216 -15.67 0.40 10.58
CA GLN A 216 -14.50 -0.35 11.05
C GLN A 216 -13.25 0.55 11.03
N ASP A 217 -12.96 1.15 9.87
CA ASP A 217 -11.93 2.19 9.67
C ASP A 217 -12.37 3.56 10.21
N HIS A 218 -11.52 4.19 11.02
CA HIS A 218 -11.90 5.39 11.77
C HIS A 218 -11.91 6.65 10.88
N ASN A 219 -11.13 6.67 9.80
CA ASN A 219 -11.07 7.72 8.77
C ASN A 219 -11.11 9.14 9.35
N LEU A 220 -10.16 9.43 10.25
CA LEU A 220 -10.05 10.70 10.98
C LEU A 220 -9.17 11.70 10.23
N GLN A 221 -9.53 12.99 10.32
CA GLN A 221 -8.74 14.10 9.79
C GLN A 221 -7.37 14.22 10.49
N PRO A 222 -6.24 13.93 9.82
CA PRO A 222 -4.96 13.62 10.48
C PRO A 222 -4.30 14.79 11.23
N VAL A 223 -4.47 16.01 10.71
CA VAL A 223 -3.71 17.22 11.14
C VAL A 223 -4.39 17.97 12.30
N LEU A 224 -5.67 17.68 12.55
CA LEU A 224 -6.48 18.29 13.61
C LEU A 224 -6.14 17.73 14.99
N THR A 225 -6.33 18.52 16.03
CA THR A 225 -6.33 18.02 17.42
C THR A 225 -7.66 17.36 17.79
N VAL A 226 -7.66 16.52 18.83
CA VAL A 226 -8.87 15.96 19.45
C VAL A 226 -9.91 17.04 19.73
N TRP A 227 -9.50 18.15 20.35
CA TRP A 227 -10.37 19.29 20.67
C TRP A 227 -10.94 19.96 19.41
N GLU A 228 -10.10 20.21 18.40
CA GLU A 228 -10.54 20.80 17.13
C GLU A 228 -11.54 19.92 16.40
N ALA A 229 -11.26 18.62 16.26
CA ALA A 229 -12.16 17.67 15.60
C ALA A 229 -13.54 17.66 16.27
N MET A 230 -13.58 17.63 17.61
CA MET A 230 -14.81 17.75 18.39
C MET A 230 -15.49 19.12 18.22
N HIS A 231 -14.73 20.20 18.14
CA HIS A 231 -15.28 21.55 17.95
C HIS A 231 -15.88 21.75 16.56
N PHE A 232 -15.24 21.24 15.51
CA PHE A 232 -15.80 21.21 14.16
C PHE A 232 -17.08 20.35 14.09
N SER A 233 -17.07 19.14 14.66
CA SER A 233 -18.27 18.29 14.75
C SER A 233 -19.42 19.00 15.50
N ALA A 234 -19.17 19.60 16.66
CA ALA A 234 -20.18 20.30 17.46
C ALA A 234 -20.74 21.57 16.80
N ASN A 235 -19.90 22.29 16.05
CA ASN A 235 -20.34 23.46 15.30
C ASN A 235 -21.21 23.08 14.09
N LEU A 236 -20.94 21.95 13.44
CA LEU A 236 -21.72 21.43 12.31
C LEU A 236 -23.03 20.74 12.74
N LYS A 237 -22.97 19.85 13.75
CA LYS A 237 -24.08 18.96 14.13
C LYS A 237 -25.11 19.56 15.09
N ILE A 238 -24.74 20.45 16.02
CA ILE A 238 -25.64 20.95 17.08
C ILE A 238 -26.33 22.29 16.68
N GLY A 239 -26.48 22.54 15.39
CA GLY A 239 -27.24 23.68 14.86
C GLY A 239 -26.85 25.08 15.38
N ASN A 240 -27.80 26.01 15.28
CA ASN A 240 -27.64 27.40 15.76
C ASN A 240 -28.21 27.65 17.16
N GLU A 241 -29.11 26.79 17.64
CA GLU A 241 -29.91 26.99 18.88
C GLU A 241 -29.08 27.01 20.16
N MET A 242 -27.87 26.43 20.15
CA MET A 242 -27.03 26.30 21.34
C MET A 242 -25.79 27.21 21.27
N SER A 243 -25.66 28.10 22.25
CA SER A 243 -24.54 29.04 22.43
C SER A 243 -23.17 28.34 22.43
N ALA A 244 -22.15 29.04 21.91
CA ALA A 244 -20.78 28.54 21.78
C ALA A 244 -20.17 28.07 23.10
N ASN A 245 -20.48 28.72 24.24
CA ASN A 245 -20.01 28.28 25.55
C ASN A 245 -20.66 26.95 25.95
N LYS A 246 -21.98 26.79 25.75
CA LYS A 246 -22.67 25.50 25.97
C LYS A 246 -22.14 24.40 25.03
N LYS A 247 -21.71 24.74 23.80
CA LYS A 247 -20.99 23.79 22.90
C LYS A 247 -19.63 23.39 23.47
N ARG A 248 -18.81 24.33 23.97
CA ARG A 248 -17.52 24.03 24.62
C ARG A 248 -17.69 23.16 25.86
N THR A 249 -18.68 23.44 26.72
CA THR A 249 -19.00 22.60 27.88
C THR A 249 -19.36 21.18 27.44
N ARG A 250 -20.27 21.00 26.48
CA ARG A 250 -20.65 19.66 25.98
C ARG A 250 -19.49 18.90 25.33
N ILE A 251 -18.55 19.57 24.66
CA ILE A 251 -17.32 18.94 24.15
C ILE A 251 -16.45 18.44 25.31
N ARG A 252 -16.20 19.28 26.32
CA ARG A 252 -15.45 18.89 27.53
C ARG A 252 -16.07 17.65 28.17
N GLN A 253 -17.37 17.69 28.43
CA GLN A 253 -18.14 16.61 29.05
C GLN A 253 -18.03 15.28 28.29
N ILE A 254 -18.12 15.29 26.95
CA ILE A 254 -17.96 14.07 26.13
C ILE A 254 -16.51 13.55 26.16
N LEU A 255 -15.52 14.44 26.14
CA LEU A 255 -14.10 14.06 26.21
C LEU A 255 -13.69 13.53 27.59
N GLU A 256 -14.31 14.01 28.66
CA GLU A 256 -14.15 13.50 30.02
C GLU A 256 -14.77 12.10 30.14
N ALA A 257 -16.03 11.92 29.72
CA ALA A 257 -16.73 10.63 29.76
C ALA A 257 -16.05 9.51 28.94
N ILE A 258 -15.28 9.86 27.91
CA ILE A 258 -14.62 8.91 26.99
C ILE A 258 -13.10 8.78 27.29
N ALA A 259 -12.62 9.40 28.37
CA ALA A 259 -11.21 9.41 28.79
C ALA A 259 -10.26 9.83 27.65
N LEU A 260 -10.59 10.96 27.03
CA LEU A 260 -9.81 11.65 25.99
C LEU A 260 -9.55 13.14 26.31
N TYR A 261 -9.94 13.62 27.50
CA TYR A 261 -9.77 15.02 27.85
C TYR A 261 -8.30 15.44 27.98
N GLU A 262 -7.39 14.63 28.52
CA GLU A 262 -5.97 15.04 28.57
C GLU A 262 -5.29 15.10 27.21
N VAL A 263 -5.57 14.14 26.33
CA VAL A 263 -5.12 14.16 24.92
C VAL A 263 -5.87 15.19 24.05
N ARG A 264 -6.65 16.12 24.63
CA ARG A 264 -7.41 17.16 23.89
C ARG A 264 -6.55 18.01 22.94
N LYS A 265 -5.28 18.24 23.29
CA LYS A 265 -4.30 18.99 22.47
C LYS A 265 -3.57 18.12 21.43
N THR A 266 -3.68 16.79 21.49
CA THR A 266 -2.93 15.85 20.64
C THR A 266 -3.54 15.77 19.24
N ARG A 267 -2.70 15.74 18.19
CA ARG A 267 -3.14 15.54 16.79
C ARG A 267 -3.62 14.11 16.56
N THR A 268 -4.66 13.92 15.75
CA THR A 268 -5.29 12.59 15.57
C THR A 268 -4.34 11.51 15.04
N VAL A 269 -3.32 11.86 14.22
CA VAL A 269 -2.25 10.93 13.81
C VAL A 269 -1.52 10.30 15.00
N LYS A 270 -1.17 11.12 16.00
CA LYS A 270 -0.39 10.71 17.19
C LYS A 270 -1.22 9.94 18.25
N LEU A 271 -2.50 9.70 18.01
CA LEU A 271 -3.34 8.90 18.92
C LEU A 271 -3.12 7.39 18.71
N SER A 272 -3.24 6.59 19.78
CA SER A 272 -3.25 5.12 19.66
C SER A 272 -4.50 4.59 18.96
N GLY A 273 -4.54 3.32 18.53
CA GLY A 273 -5.71 2.71 17.90
C GLY A 273 -6.98 2.84 18.75
N GLY A 274 -6.90 2.48 20.03
CA GLY A 274 -7.98 2.66 21.00
C GLY A 274 -8.42 4.12 21.17
N GLN A 275 -7.47 5.07 21.24
CA GLN A 275 -7.80 6.50 21.31
C GLN A 275 -8.47 7.02 20.02
N LYS A 276 -8.02 6.58 18.84
CA LYS A 276 -8.63 6.91 17.55
C LYS A 276 -10.05 6.35 17.45
N LYS A 277 -10.29 5.10 17.89
CA LYS A 277 -11.63 4.51 17.89
C LYS A 277 -12.55 5.21 18.90
N ARG A 278 -12.09 5.44 20.14
CA ARG A 278 -12.81 6.26 21.14
C ARG A 278 -13.14 7.67 20.62
N LEU A 279 -12.24 8.31 19.87
CA LEU A 279 -12.51 9.62 19.23
C LEU A 279 -13.58 9.51 18.14
N ALA A 280 -13.58 8.46 17.32
CA ALA A 280 -14.63 8.24 16.32
C ALA A 280 -16.02 8.10 16.97
N ILE A 281 -16.12 7.41 18.11
CA ILE A 281 -17.36 7.35 18.91
C ILE A 281 -17.72 8.75 19.46
N ALA A 282 -16.76 9.45 20.07
CA ALA A 282 -16.96 10.78 20.65
C ALA A 282 -17.51 11.80 19.63
N LEU A 283 -16.96 11.79 18.40
CA LEU A 283 -17.36 12.68 17.30
C LEU A 283 -18.80 12.46 16.83
N GLU A 284 -19.37 11.27 17.03
CA GLU A 284 -20.77 10.97 16.71
C GLU A 284 -21.72 11.23 17.89
N LEU A 285 -21.32 10.96 19.13
CA LEU A 285 -22.10 11.30 20.33
C LEU A 285 -22.38 12.80 20.50
N VAL A 286 -21.64 13.66 19.80
CA VAL A 286 -21.85 15.11 19.71
C VAL A 286 -23.33 15.50 19.50
N ASN A 287 -24.10 14.81 18.66
CA ASN A 287 -25.53 15.12 18.43
C ASN A 287 -26.49 14.44 19.42
N ASN A 288 -26.01 13.53 20.27
CA ASN A 288 -26.77 12.64 21.16
C ASN A 288 -27.78 11.74 20.39
N PRO A 289 -27.29 10.79 19.58
CA PRO A 289 -28.15 9.96 18.73
C PRO A 289 -28.80 8.84 19.56
N PRO A 290 -30.13 8.58 19.41
CA PRO A 290 -30.81 7.50 20.12
C PRO A 290 -30.51 6.09 19.56
N ILE A 291 -30.08 5.97 18.31
CA ILE A 291 -29.69 4.70 17.68
C ILE A 291 -28.23 4.81 17.20
N MET A 292 -27.41 3.80 17.45
CA MET A 292 -26.02 3.76 17.02
C MET A 292 -25.62 2.39 16.47
N PHE A 293 -24.99 2.38 15.29
CA PHE A 293 -24.43 1.22 14.62
C PHE A 293 -22.89 1.27 14.69
N PHE A 294 -22.24 0.19 15.09
CA PHE A 294 -20.77 0.09 15.17
C PHE A 294 -20.27 -1.14 14.42
N ASP A 295 -19.49 -0.94 13.36
CA ASP A 295 -18.91 -2.05 12.61
C ASP A 295 -17.59 -2.49 13.25
N GLU A 296 -17.57 -3.72 13.79
CA GLU A 296 -16.49 -4.33 14.55
C GLU A 296 -15.79 -3.37 15.54
N PRO A 297 -16.49 -2.85 16.58
CA PRO A 297 -15.92 -1.88 17.52
C PRO A 297 -14.69 -2.41 18.29
N THR A 298 -14.51 -3.74 18.35
CA THR A 298 -13.37 -4.42 18.99
C THR A 298 -12.20 -4.70 18.04
N SER A 299 -12.39 -4.58 16.72
CA SER A 299 -11.33 -4.83 15.72
C SER A 299 -10.23 -3.76 15.79
N GLY A 300 -8.98 -4.20 15.78
CA GLY A 300 -7.77 -3.38 15.95
C GLY A 300 -7.43 -3.01 17.41
N LEU A 301 -8.08 -3.62 18.40
CA LEU A 301 -7.88 -3.34 19.83
C LEU A 301 -7.35 -4.58 20.59
N ASP A 302 -6.54 -4.34 21.62
CA ASP A 302 -6.16 -5.36 22.60
C ASP A 302 -7.35 -5.73 23.51
N SER A 303 -7.24 -6.83 24.26
CA SER A 303 -8.32 -7.32 25.12
C SER A 303 -8.75 -6.33 26.22
N SER A 304 -7.83 -5.50 26.73
CA SER A 304 -8.14 -4.52 27.76
C SER A 304 -8.86 -3.29 27.19
N THR A 305 -8.37 -2.71 26.09
CA THR A 305 -9.04 -1.55 25.47
C THR A 305 -10.30 -1.94 24.70
N SER A 306 -10.41 -3.18 24.22
CA SER A 306 -11.66 -3.80 23.74
C SER A 306 -12.71 -3.85 24.87
N THR A 307 -12.33 -4.34 26.06
CA THR A 307 -13.22 -4.36 27.23
C THR A 307 -13.63 -2.95 27.67
N GLN A 308 -12.70 -1.97 27.65
CA GLN A 308 -13.01 -0.56 27.89
C GLN A 308 -13.93 0.06 26.81
N CYS A 309 -13.77 -0.34 25.54
CA CYS A 309 -14.64 0.13 24.46
C CYS A 309 -16.06 -0.39 24.65
N VAL A 310 -16.22 -1.68 24.96
CA VAL A 310 -17.53 -2.30 25.19
C VAL A 310 -18.16 -1.85 26.51
N SER A 311 -17.39 -1.48 27.55
CA SER A 311 -17.98 -0.89 28.77
C SER A 311 -18.56 0.50 28.52
N ILE A 312 -17.88 1.34 27.73
CA ILE A 312 -18.42 2.62 27.25
C ILE A 312 -19.70 2.39 26.42
N LEU A 313 -19.69 1.42 25.50
CA LEU A 313 -20.91 1.07 24.74
C LEU A 313 -22.05 0.59 25.66
N LYS A 314 -21.76 -0.18 26.72
CA LYS A 314 -22.78 -0.63 27.67
C LYS A 314 -23.37 0.51 28.49
N GLN A 315 -22.54 1.44 28.96
CA GLN A 315 -23.00 2.65 29.64
C GLN A 315 -23.91 3.49 28.73
N LEU A 316 -23.49 3.70 27.48
CA LEU A 316 -24.28 4.42 26.47
C LEU A 316 -25.61 3.70 26.16
N ALA A 317 -25.67 2.36 26.18
CA ALA A 317 -26.94 1.63 26.07
C ALA A 317 -27.83 1.87 27.29
N GLN A 318 -27.27 1.79 28.51
CA GLN A 318 -27.98 2.01 29.78
C GLN A 318 -28.58 3.43 29.93
N GLU A 319 -28.05 4.44 29.22
CA GLU A 319 -28.69 5.77 29.10
C GLU A 319 -30.05 5.75 28.33
N GLY A 320 -30.43 4.61 27.75
CA GLY A 320 -31.65 4.44 26.96
C GLY A 320 -31.44 4.55 25.44
N ARG A 321 -30.26 4.23 24.93
CA ARG A 321 -29.96 4.14 23.48
C ARG A 321 -30.24 2.73 22.96
N THR A 322 -30.50 2.61 21.66
CA THR A 322 -30.38 1.34 20.94
C THR A 322 -28.98 1.25 20.35
N ILE A 323 -28.17 0.29 20.80
CA ILE A 323 -26.82 0.09 20.29
C ILE A 323 -26.71 -1.28 19.63
N ILE A 324 -26.27 -1.28 18.38
CA ILE A 324 -26.13 -2.46 17.53
C ILE A 324 -24.68 -2.49 17.04
N CYS A 325 -24.00 -3.62 17.17
CA CYS A 325 -22.64 -3.76 16.68
C CYS A 325 -22.38 -5.15 16.08
N THR A 326 -21.58 -5.22 15.02
CA THR A 326 -21.05 -6.49 14.50
C THR A 326 -19.85 -6.91 15.34
N ILE A 327 -19.78 -8.18 15.76
CA ILE A 327 -18.60 -8.72 16.46
C ILE A 327 -18.26 -10.08 15.87
N HIS A 328 -16.97 -10.29 15.60
CA HIS A 328 -16.48 -11.54 15.03
C HIS A 328 -16.31 -12.63 16.11
N GLN A 329 -15.42 -12.42 17.08
CA GLN A 329 -15.23 -13.30 18.24
C GLN A 329 -14.91 -12.47 19.52
N PRO A 330 -15.81 -12.37 20.51
CA PRO A 330 -15.55 -11.73 21.80
C PRO A 330 -14.98 -12.73 22.81
N SER A 331 -14.13 -12.25 23.74
CA SER A 331 -13.81 -13.02 24.94
C SER A 331 -15.05 -13.20 25.83
N ALA A 332 -15.12 -14.25 26.64
CA ALA A 332 -16.26 -14.50 27.53
C ALA A 332 -16.62 -13.30 28.45
N LEU A 333 -15.62 -12.52 28.88
CA LEU A 333 -15.81 -11.26 29.61
C LEU A 333 -16.58 -10.23 28.77
N VAL A 334 -16.12 -9.96 27.55
CA VAL A 334 -16.75 -9.02 26.60
C VAL A 334 -18.12 -9.53 26.15
N PHE A 335 -18.27 -10.83 25.91
CA PHE A 335 -19.53 -11.47 25.53
C PHE A 335 -20.61 -11.28 26.60
N ARG A 336 -20.28 -11.51 27.87
CA ARG A 336 -21.16 -11.31 29.03
C ARG A 336 -21.57 -9.85 29.25
N MET A 337 -20.97 -8.88 28.55
CA MET A 337 -21.36 -7.48 28.58
C MET A 337 -22.50 -7.14 27.60
N PHE A 338 -22.84 -8.01 26.65
CA PHE A 338 -23.98 -7.82 25.76
C PHE A 338 -25.29 -8.22 26.44
N ASP A 339 -26.33 -7.41 26.27
CA ASP A 339 -27.64 -7.66 26.85
C ASP A 339 -28.48 -8.55 25.93
N HIS A 340 -28.29 -8.37 24.62
CA HIS A 340 -28.97 -9.06 23.54
C HIS A 340 -27.94 -9.57 22.49
N LEU A 341 -28.17 -10.76 21.98
CA LEU A 341 -27.36 -11.43 20.96
C LEU A 341 -28.24 -11.80 19.78
N TYR A 342 -27.75 -11.50 18.58
CA TYR A 342 -28.42 -11.80 17.32
C TYR A 342 -27.44 -12.55 16.40
N ALA A 343 -27.54 -13.88 16.34
CA ALA A 343 -26.61 -14.74 15.64
C ALA A 343 -27.17 -15.18 14.27
N ILE A 344 -26.31 -15.13 13.25
CA ILE A 344 -26.67 -15.36 11.84
C ILE A 344 -25.74 -16.41 11.24
N ALA A 345 -26.29 -17.44 10.62
CA ALA A 345 -25.56 -18.44 9.83
C ALA A 345 -26.17 -18.52 8.43
N GLU A 346 -25.34 -18.62 7.40
CA GLU A 346 -25.79 -18.86 6.00
C GLU A 346 -26.84 -17.87 5.45
N GLY A 347 -26.99 -16.70 6.07
CA GLY A 347 -28.03 -15.70 5.72
C GLY A 347 -29.36 -15.88 6.47
N LYS A 348 -29.42 -16.68 7.54
CA LYS A 348 -30.59 -16.93 8.41
C LYS A 348 -30.25 -16.69 9.88
N CYS A 349 -31.22 -16.29 10.69
CA CYS A 349 -31.04 -16.07 12.12
C CYS A 349 -31.15 -17.40 12.90
N ILE A 350 -30.04 -17.86 13.47
CA ILE A 350 -29.96 -19.08 14.28
C ILE A 350 -30.29 -18.85 15.77
N TYR A 351 -30.09 -17.64 16.29
CA TYR A 351 -30.46 -17.27 17.65
C TYR A 351 -30.76 -15.78 17.78
N THR A 352 -31.79 -15.46 18.57
CA THR A 352 -32.12 -14.11 19.03
C THR A 352 -32.58 -14.19 20.49
N GLY A 353 -31.98 -13.40 21.38
CA GLY A 353 -32.25 -13.49 22.81
C GLY A 353 -31.14 -12.90 23.68
N SER A 354 -31.23 -13.08 25.00
CA SER A 354 -30.17 -12.61 25.90
C SER A 354 -28.98 -13.56 25.91
N VAL A 355 -27.76 -13.02 26.06
CA VAL A 355 -26.51 -13.80 26.14
C VAL A 355 -26.57 -14.91 27.19
N GLN A 356 -27.23 -14.65 28.32
CA GLN A 356 -27.34 -15.61 29.43
C GLN A 356 -28.25 -16.80 29.10
N ASN A 357 -29.20 -16.62 28.16
CA ASN A 357 -30.15 -17.64 27.74
C ASN A 357 -29.63 -18.50 26.57
N VAL A 358 -28.43 -18.24 26.05
CA VAL A 358 -27.79 -19.04 24.98
C VAL A 358 -27.60 -20.49 25.43
N VAL A 359 -27.03 -20.73 26.62
CA VAL A 359 -26.79 -22.08 27.12
C VAL A 359 -28.10 -22.86 27.38
N PRO A 360 -29.13 -22.30 28.05
CA PRO A 360 -30.46 -22.90 28.13
C PRO A 360 -31.11 -23.20 26.77
N PHE A 361 -31.03 -22.28 25.81
CA PHE A 361 -31.58 -22.47 24.45
C PHE A 361 -30.93 -23.64 23.71
N LEU A 362 -29.60 -23.78 23.84
CA LEU A 362 -28.86 -24.90 23.26
C LEU A 362 -29.18 -26.22 23.99
N MET A 363 -29.30 -26.21 25.33
CA MET A 363 -29.73 -27.38 26.11
C MET A 363 -31.14 -27.88 25.72
N GLU A 364 -32.07 -26.98 25.35
CA GLU A 364 -33.40 -27.34 24.81
C GLU A 364 -33.37 -27.99 23.40
N LEU A 365 -32.19 -28.07 22.77
CA LEU A 365 -31.92 -28.74 21.50
C LEU A 365 -30.95 -29.93 21.68
N ASP A 366 -30.75 -30.39 22.92
CA ASP A 366 -29.73 -31.36 23.36
C ASP A 366 -28.25 -30.94 23.12
N LEU A 367 -28.01 -29.67 22.75
CA LEU A 367 -26.69 -29.09 22.52
C LEU A 367 -26.09 -28.58 23.84
N LYS A 368 -25.44 -29.46 24.59
CA LYS A 368 -24.88 -29.18 25.92
C LYS A 368 -23.52 -28.46 25.83
N CYS A 369 -23.54 -27.14 26.08
CA CYS A 369 -22.33 -26.32 26.22
C CYS A 369 -21.48 -26.80 27.43
N PRO A 370 -20.16 -27.05 27.28
CA PRO A 370 -19.28 -27.40 28.40
C PRO A 370 -19.08 -26.23 29.37
N GLU A 371 -18.90 -26.52 30.67
CA GLU A 371 -18.88 -25.50 31.74
C GLU A 371 -17.75 -24.46 31.62
N PHE A 372 -16.59 -24.88 31.12
CA PHE A 372 -15.41 -24.00 30.93
C PHE A 372 -15.32 -23.40 29.51
N TYR A 373 -16.31 -23.65 28.64
CA TYR A 373 -16.30 -23.12 27.28
C TYR A 373 -16.95 -21.73 27.20
N ASN A 374 -16.48 -20.92 26.25
CA ASN A 374 -17.10 -19.62 25.96
C ASN A 374 -18.37 -19.85 25.12
N PRO A 375 -19.59 -19.52 25.58
CA PRO A 375 -20.80 -19.87 24.84
C PRO A 375 -20.96 -19.13 23.51
N SER A 376 -20.22 -18.03 23.27
CA SER A 376 -20.15 -17.44 21.92
C SER A 376 -19.40 -18.30 20.93
N ASP A 377 -18.33 -18.96 21.38
CA ASP A 377 -17.46 -19.75 20.52
C ASP A 377 -18.15 -21.09 20.21
N TYR A 378 -18.81 -21.71 21.20
CA TYR A 378 -19.69 -22.86 20.99
C TYR A 378 -20.83 -22.56 20.00
N LEU A 379 -21.52 -21.43 20.15
CA LEU A 379 -22.57 -21.01 19.21
C LEU A 379 -22.02 -20.76 17.80
N LEU A 380 -20.79 -20.26 17.67
CA LEU A 380 -20.13 -20.07 16.38
C LEU A 380 -19.74 -21.40 15.72
N GLU A 381 -19.20 -22.37 16.47
CA GLU A 381 -18.85 -23.71 15.97
C GLU A 381 -20.09 -24.50 15.51
N ILE A 382 -21.21 -24.40 16.24
CA ILE A 382 -22.48 -24.96 15.77
C ILE A 382 -22.93 -24.24 14.49
N SER A 383 -22.72 -22.91 14.38
CA SER A 383 -23.11 -22.13 13.19
C SER A 383 -22.30 -22.45 11.93
N THR A 384 -21.08 -22.98 12.06
CA THR A 384 -20.27 -23.53 10.97
C THR A 384 -20.64 -24.97 10.59
N ASN A 385 -21.60 -25.58 11.31
CA ASN A 385 -22.02 -26.98 11.23
C ASN A 385 -20.97 -28.00 11.74
N ASP A 386 -20.05 -27.57 12.62
CA ASP A 386 -19.00 -28.45 13.16
C ASP A 386 -19.58 -29.54 14.10
N TYR A 387 -20.76 -29.28 14.67
CA TYR A 387 -21.58 -30.26 15.41
C TYR A 387 -22.70 -30.88 14.52
N GLY A 388 -22.46 -30.96 13.21
CA GLY A 388 -23.43 -31.40 12.19
C GLY A 388 -24.41 -30.29 11.76
N MET A 389 -25.32 -30.61 10.84
CA MET A 389 -26.32 -29.68 10.30
C MET A 389 -27.43 -29.34 11.30
N GLN A 390 -27.07 -28.66 12.40
CA GLN A 390 -28.02 -28.15 13.40
C GLN A 390 -28.62 -26.80 12.99
N ASN A 391 -28.06 -26.11 11.98
CA ASN A 391 -28.50 -24.78 11.54
C ASN A 391 -30.00 -24.73 11.20
N GLU A 392 -30.57 -25.75 10.55
CA GLU A 392 -32.01 -25.79 10.28
C GLU A 392 -32.87 -25.92 11.55
N ARG A 393 -32.42 -26.70 12.54
CA ARG A 393 -33.09 -26.86 13.83
C ARG A 393 -33.03 -25.56 14.64
N LEU A 394 -31.88 -24.88 14.62
CA LEU A 394 -31.69 -23.57 15.23
C LEU A 394 -32.60 -22.52 14.60
N VAL A 395 -32.66 -22.44 13.26
CA VAL A 395 -33.57 -21.54 12.52
C VAL A 395 -35.04 -21.87 12.78
N ALA A 396 -35.41 -23.15 12.89
CA ALA A 396 -36.78 -23.55 13.24
C ALA A 396 -37.15 -23.15 14.68
N LYS A 397 -36.23 -23.32 15.65
CA LYS A 397 -36.41 -22.96 17.07
C LYS A 397 -36.37 -21.44 17.31
N SER A 398 -35.58 -20.69 16.53
CA SER A 398 -35.56 -19.22 16.53
C SER A 398 -36.72 -18.60 15.73
N GLN A 399 -37.37 -19.40 14.88
CA GLN A 399 -38.31 -18.99 13.84
C GLN A 399 -37.72 -17.91 12.92
N ASN A 400 -36.50 -18.14 12.42
CA ASN A 400 -35.67 -17.19 11.66
C ASN A 400 -35.59 -15.78 12.30
N GLY A 401 -35.62 -15.74 13.63
CA GLY A 401 -35.55 -14.52 14.45
C GLY A 401 -36.89 -13.88 14.84
N MET A 402 -38.03 -14.52 14.55
CA MET A 402 -39.35 -14.08 15.03
C MET A 402 -39.60 -14.37 16.51
N THR A 403 -38.89 -15.34 17.11
CA THR A 403 -39.15 -15.79 18.50
C THR A 403 -38.51 -14.87 19.55
N CYS A 404 -39.33 -14.24 20.40
CA CYS A 404 -38.87 -13.41 21.53
C CYS A 404 -38.61 -14.18 22.86
N THR A 405 -38.89 -15.49 22.92
CA THR A 405 -38.91 -16.28 24.17
C THR A 405 -37.63 -16.14 25.01
N TYR A 406 -36.46 -16.20 24.37
CA TYR A 406 -35.16 -16.18 25.03
C TYR A 406 -34.63 -14.77 25.35
N ARG A 407 -35.44 -13.72 25.17
CA ARG A 407 -35.05 -12.32 25.44
C ARG A 407 -35.26 -11.87 26.89
N SER A 408 -35.89 -12.69 27.75
CA SER A 408 -36.18 -12.35 29.15
C SER A 408 -35.59 -13.36 30.12
N GLN A 409 -35.18 -12.91 31.31
CA GLN A 409 -34.84 -13.80 32.43
C GLN A 409 -36.12 -14.34 33.07
N LYS A 410 -36.46 -15.61 32.82
CA LYS A 410 -37.43 -16.36 33.63
C LYS A 410 -36.71 -17.42 34.48
N SER A 411 -37.24 -17.65 35.67
CA SER A 411 -36.66 -18.44 36.77
C SER A 411 -35.34 -17.90 37.37
N ARG A 412 -35.48 -17.15 38.47
CA ARG A 412 -34.51 -17.26 39.58
C ARG A 412 -34.89 -18.49 40.37
N ASN A 413 -34.06 -19.53 40.39
CA ASN A 413 -34.35 -20.73 41.18
C ASN A 413 -34.35 -20.38 42.68
N SER A 414 -35.44 -20.74 43.38
CA SER A 414 -35.68 -20.42 44.80
C SER A 414 -34.57 -20.91 45.74
N THR A 415 -33.90 -22.00 45.37
CA THR A 415 -32.77 -22.60 46.10
C THR A 415 -31.56 -21.67 46.22
N GLN A 416 -31.27 -20.83 45.23
CA GLN A 416 -30.15 -19.87 45.32
C GLN A 416 -30.47 -18.69 46.25
N ILE A 417 -31.73 -18.28 46.33
CA ILE A 417 -32.16 -17.22 47.26
C ILE A 417 -31.99 -17.71 48.71
N ALA A 418 -32.47 -18.93 49.01
CA ALA A 418 -32.30 -19.54 50.33
C ALA A 418 -30.81 -19.71 50.72
N ALA A 419 -29.94 -20.04 49.77
CA ALA A 419 -28.49 -20.10 50.00
C ALA A 419 -27.90 -18.72 50.33
N MET A 420 -28.27 -17.67 49.58
CA MET A 420 -27.82 -16.31 49.86
C MET A 420 -28.31 -15.80 51.23
N THR A 421 -29.58 -15.98 51.58
CA THR A 421 -30.10 -15.56 52.89
C THR A 421 -29.41 -16.29 54.05
N LYS A 422 -29.02 -17.56 53.87
CA LYS A 422 -28.26 -18.32 54.88
C LYS A 422 -26.82 -17.78 55.02
N VAL A 423 -26.20 -17.33 53.92
CA VAL A 423 -24.89 -16.65 53.95
C VAL A 423 -24.99 -15.27 54.58
N GLU A 424 -26.05 -14.50 54.30
CA GLU A 424 -26.31 -13.20 54.94
C GLU A 424 -26.53 -13.34 56.46
N GLN A 425 -27.23 -14.39 56.90
CA GLN A 425 -27.34 -14.73 58.33
C GLN A 425 -25.98 -15.15 58.95
N MET A 426 -25.13 -15.86 58.21
CA MET A 426 -23.77 -16.19 58.66
C MET A 426 -22.84 -14.97 58.75
N MET A 427 -23.01 -13.97 57.87
CA MET A 427 -22.33 -12.67 57.99
C MET A 427 -22.86 -11.86 59.18
N ALA A 428 -24.18 -11.80 59.38
CA ALA A 428 -24.81 -11.11 60.51
C ALA A 428 -24.38 -11.70 61.87
N ASN A 429 -24.19 -13.02 61.92
CA ASN A 429 -23.71 -13.74 63.11
C ASN A 429 -22.17 -13.76 63.24
N GLY A 430 -21.43 -13.01 62.40
CA GLY A 430 -19.97 -12.85 62.51
C GLY A 430 -19.12 -14.08 62.16
N LEU A 431 -19.70 -15.12 61.57
CA LEU A 431 -19.02 -16.40 61.29
C LEU A 431 -18.16 -16.39 60.02
N ILE A 432 -18.33 -15.39 59.14
CA ILE A 432 -17.59 -15.26 57.87
C ILE A 432 -17.25 -13.78 57.63
N THR A 433 -15.98 -13.48 57.37
CA THR A 433 -15.54 -12.14 56.93
C THR A 433 -15.34 -12.10 55.39
N PRO A 434 -15.78 -11.04 54.70
CA PRO A 434 -15.64 -10.95 53.24
C PRO A 434 -14.22 -10.53 52.84
N VAL A 435 -13.54 -11.36 52.05
CA VAL A 435 -12.27 -10.98 51.38
C VAL A 435 -12.56 -9.90 50.35
N ARG A 436 -12.26 -8.65 50.72
CA ARG A 436 -12.48 -7.46 49.88
C ARG A 436 -11.23 -7.16 49.07
N ALA A 437 -11.35 -7.11 47.74
CA ALA A 437 -10.29 -6.61 46.87
C ALA A 437 -9.90 -5.17 47.27
N PRO A 438 -8.60 -4.80 47.26
CA PRO A 438 -8.14 -3.54 47.83
C PRO A 438 -8.68 -2.33 47.07
N SER A 439 -9.44 -1.50 47.77
CA SER A 439 -9.85 -0.18 47.26
C SER A 439 -8.67 0.80 47.35
N LEU A 440 -8.28 1.40 46.23
CA LEU A 440 -7.33 2.50 46.19
C LEU A 440 -7.78 3.64 47.12
N ALA A 441 -7.00 3.89 48.17
CA ALA A 441 -7.27 4.96 49.11
C ALA A 441 -6.88 6.33 48.50
N HIS A 442 -7.83 7.27 48.47
CA HIS A 442 -7.50 8.67 48.24
C HIS A 442 -6.81 9.24 49.48
N SER A 443 -5.74 10.01 49.27
CA SER A 443 -5.18 10.92 50.27
C SER A 443 -5.10 12.35 49.73
N SER A 444 -5.33 13.31 50.62
CA SER A 444 -5.14 14.77 50.46
C SER A 444 -5.79 15.51 49.27
N LYS A 445 -6.85 16.27 49.59
CA LYS A 445 -7.15 17.65 49.12
C LYS A 445 -7.27 17.90 47.60
N VAL A 446 -8.46 17.63 47.06
CA VAL A 446 -9.02 18.33 45.87
C VAL A 446 -10.48 18.73 46.20
N PRO A 447 -10.96 19.94 45.85
CA PRO A 447 -12.35 20.34 46.08
C PRO A 447 -13.36 19.51 45.28
N PRO A 448 -14.64 19.41 45.71
CA PRO A 448 -15.63 18.51 45.10
C PRO A 448 -15.87 18.82 43.63
N THR A 449 -15.74 17.79 42.78
CA THR A 449 -15.86 17.91 41.33
C THR A 449 -17.33 17.82 40.86
N PRO A 450 -17.74 18.60 39.83
CA PRO A 450 -19.14 18.71 39.40
C PRO A 450 -19.57 17.55 38.49
N VAL A 451 -19.42 16.30 38.96
CA VAL A 451 -19.79 15.08 38.22
C VAL A 451 -21.30 14.81 38.28
N MET A 452 -21.96 15.23 39.37
CA MET A 452 -23.38 14.97 39.66
C MET A 452 -24.35 15.53 38.60
N ASP A 453 -24.10 16.75 38.11
CA ASP A 453 -24.99 17.46 37.17
C ASP A 453 -25.00 16.86 35.75
N LEU A 454 -24.00 16.05 35.42
CA LEU A 454 -23.86 15.45 34.10
C LEU A 454 -24.78 14.23 33.91
N MET A 455 -24.97 13.45 34.97
CA MET A 455 -25.68 12.17 34.96
C MET A 455 -27.21 12.30 34.84
N GLN A 456 -27.73 13.51 34.64
CA GLN A 456 -29.17 13.79 34.53
C GLN A 456 -29.68 14.04 33.10
N MET A 457 -28.84 13.94 32.05
CA MET A 457 -29.27 14.11 30.65
C MET A 457 -30.07 12.91 30.11
N LYS A 458 -31.25 12.66 30.69
CA LYS A 458 -32.23 11.70 30.18
C LYS A 458 -32.53 11.96 28.68
N PRO A 459 -32.65 10.94 27.84
CA PRO A 459 -33.11 11.13 26.46
C PRO A 459 -34.49 11.80 26.48
N LYS A 460 -34.71 12.78 25.60
CA LYS A 460 -36.03 13.44 25.48
C LYS A 460 -37.09 12.38 25.17
N LYS A 461 -37.99 12.10 26.14
CA LYS A 461 -39.15 11.23 25.93
C LYS A 461 -39.87 11.65 24.65
N ALA A 462 -40.34 10.67 23.87
CA ALA A 462 -40.98 10.86 22.57
C ALA A 462 -42.41 11.44 22.67
N GLY A 463 -42.54 12.59 23.34
CA GLY A 463 -43.80 13.23 23.72
C GLY A 463 -43.79 14.75 23.53
N LEU A 464 -43.06 15.25 22.54
CA LEU A 464 -43.24 16.63 22.07
C LEU A 464 -44.44 16.65 21.11
N LYS A 465 -45.54 17.32 21.46
CA LYS A 465 -46.61 17.63 20.51
C LYS A 465 -46.06 18.61 19.47
N ILE A 466 -45.60 18.09 18.34
CA ILE A 466 -45.16 18.89 17.20
C ILE A 466 -46.41 19.38 16.47
N ASP A 467 -46.63 20.69 16.50
CA ASP A 467 -47.71 21.38 15.80
C ASP A 467 -47.49 21.26 14.27
N PRO A 468 -48.28 20.46 13.51
CA PRO A 468 -47.94 20.08 12.14
C PRO A 468 -47.84 21.27 11.18
N THR A 469 -48.61 22.32 11.46
CA THR A 469 -48.79 23.52 10.66
C THR A 469 -47.50 24.31 10.46
N LYS A 470 -46.59 24.32 11.44
CA LYS A 470 -45.33 25.09 11.40
C LYS A 470 -44.14 24.35 10.78
N CYS A 471 -44.19 23.03 10.64
CA CYS A 471 -43.09 22.25 10.06
C CYS A 471 -43.05 22.27 8.52
N CYS A 472 -44.16 22.59 7.85
CA CYS A 472 -44.34 22.35 6.41
C CYS A 472 -43.72 23.40 5.46
N LYS A 473 -42.71 24.18 5.90
CA LYS A 473 -42.08 25.25 5.07
C LYS A 473 -40.54 25.31 5.07
N ARG A 474 -39.81 24.34 5.64
CA ARG A 474 -38.34 24.22 5.46
C ARG A 474 -37.88 22.77 5.29
N ASP A 475 -37.45 22.40 4.07
CA ASP A 475 -36.84 21.08 3.75
C ASP A 475 -35.37 21.02 4.20
N ASP A 476 -35.08 21.49 5.43
CA ASP A 476 -33.71 21.57 5.95
C ASP A 476 -33.18 20.16 6.24
N ARG A 477 -32.30 19.71 5.33
CA ARG A 477 -31.64 18.40 5.33
C ARG A 477 -30.48 18.29 6.33
N TYR A 478 -30.10 19.41 6.96
CA TYR A 478 -28.94 19.54 7.85
C TYR A 478 -29.26 20.42 9.08
N PRO A 479 -28.59 20.25 10.23
CA PRO A 479 -28.82 21.07 11.43
C PRO A 479 -28.36 22.52 11.32
N THR A 480 -27.44 22.82 10.39
CA THR A 480 -26.84 24.14 10.17
C THR A 480 -27.08 24.62 8.74
N THR A 481 -27.23 25.94 8.57
CA THR A 481 -27.40 26.57 7.25
C THR A 481 -26.15 26.40 6.38
N PHE A 482 -26.33 26.40 5.05
CA PHE A 482 -25.25 26.22 4.07
C PHE A 482 -24.05 27.14 4.31
N LEU A 483 -24.28 28.44 4.50
CA LEU A 483 -23.22 29.42 4.75
C LEU A 483 -22.43 29.11 6.04
N ARG A 484 -23.10 28.60 7.08
CA ARG A 484 -22.43 28.21 8.32
C ARG A 484 -21.62 26.92 8.15
N GLN A 485 -22.14 25.93 7.42
CA GLN A 485 -21.38 24.73 7.05
C GLN A 485 -20.09 25.14 6.30
N PHE A 486 -20.25 25.93 5.24
CA PHE A 486 -19.14 26.45 4.42
C PHE A 486 -18.08 27.16 5.27
N TYR A 487 -18.46 28.14 6.10
CA TYR A 487 -17.51 28.87 6.96
C TYR A 487 -16.75 27.96 7.93
N ILE A 488 -17.45 27.00 8.56
CA ILE A 488 -16.81 26.06 9.50
C ILE A 488 -15.81 25.14 8.77
N ILE A 489 -16.15 24.66 7.57
CA ILE A 489 -15.26 23.79 6.78
C ILE A 489 -14.09 24.59 6.20
N LEU A 490 -14.29 25.83 5.75
CA LEU A 490 -13.23 26.71 5.25
C LEU A 490 -12.17 26.95 6.33
N LEU A 491 -12.60 27.27 7.56
CA LEU A 491 -11.71 27.41 8.71
C LEU A 491 -10.97 26.11 9.05
N ARG A 492 -11.63 24.95 8.90
CA ARG A 492 -11.01 23.62 9.08
C ARG A 492 -9.93 23.37 8.04
N SER A 493 -10.24 23.57 6.76
CA SER A 493 -9.31 23.32 5.64
C SER A 493 -8.10 24.25 5.68
N PHE A 494 -8.29 25.54 6.01
CA PHE A 494 -7.18 26.48 6.20
C PHE A 494 -6.26 26.07 7.36
N LEU A 495 -6.81 25.63 8.49
CA LEU A 495 -6.03 25.15 9.64
C LEU A 495 -5.28 23.85 9.37
N ILE A 496 -5.80 22.98 8.50
CA ILE A 496 -5.09 21.79 7.98
C ILE A 496 -3.91 22.23 7.09
N LEU A 497 -4.19 23.07 6.09
CA LEU A 497 -3.20 23.56 5.11
C LEU A 497 -2.04 24.32 5.76
N TRP A 498 -2.31 25.12 6.80
CA TRP A 498 -1.29 25.83 7.59
C TRP A 498 -0.38 24.91 8.42
N ARG A 499 -0.88 23.73 8.80
CA ARG A 499 -0.17 22.78 9.68
C ARG A 499 0.53 21.64 8.94
N ASP A 500 0.14 21.35 7.70
CA ASP A 500 0.98 20.57 6.78
C ASP A 500 1.97 21.49 6.06
N ARG A 501 3.13 21.69 6.70
CA ARG A 501 4.24 22.44 6.12
C ARG A 501 4.92 21.70 4.96
N SER A 502 4.76 20.39 4.81
CA SER A 502 5.59 19.58 3.90
C SER A 502 5.26 19.86 2.44
N LEU A 503 4.00 19.66 2.04
CA LEU A 503 3.50 19.96 0.70
C LEU A 503 3.51 21.47 0.42
N THR A 504 3.15 22.29 1.40
CA THR A 504 3.04 23.74 1.26
C THR A 504 4.42 24.40 1.05
N ALA A 505 5.45 24.04 1.83
CA ALA A 505 6.81 24.57 1.62
C ALA A 505 7.39 24.10 0.27
N MET A 506 7.23 22.83 -0.08
CA MET A 506 7.63 22.30 -1.40
C MET A 506 6.90 22.97 -2.57
N ARG A 507 5.66 23.45 -2.38
CA ARG A 507 4.98 24.30 -3.37
C ARG A 507 5.72 25.64 -3.52
N VAL A 508 6.11 26.32 -2.44
CA VAL A 508 6.81 27.62 -2.48
C VAL A 508 8.25 27.53 -3.01
N CYS A 509 9.13 26.72 -2.40
CA CYS A 509 10.59 26.79 -2.60
C CYS A 509 11.05 26.68 -4.06
N ILE A 510 10.34 25.92 -4.90
CA ILE A 510 10.70 25.75 -6.31
C ILE A 510 10.25 26.94 -7.17
N HIS A 511 9.18 27.66 -6.81
CA HIS A 511 8.76 28.85 -7.57
C HIS A 511 9.85 29.94 -7.55
N LEU A 512 10.58 30.02 -6.44
CA LEU A 512 11.76 30.86 -6.25
C LEU A 512 12.98 30.41 -7.11
N PHE A 513 13.12 29.11 -7.40
CA PHE A 513 14.30 28.56 -8.08
C PHE A 513 14.29 28.74 -9.61
N VAL A 514 13.14 28.57 -10.26
CA VAL A 514 13.07 28.59 -11.75
C VAL A 514 12.59 29.94 -12.30
N ALA A 515 12.05 30.84 -11.48
CA ALA A 515 11.78 32.21 -11.91
C ALA A 515 13.06 32.92 -12.43
N PRO A 516 14.21 32.88 -11.73
CA PRO A 516 15.45 33.44 -12.27
C PRO A 516 15.90 32.78 -13.58
N VAL A 517 15.77 31.45 -13.71
CA VAL A 517 16.21 30.71 -14.91
C VAL A 517 15.43 31.16 -16.16
N ILE A 518 14.10 31.30 -16.05
CA ILE A 518 13.26 31.80 -17.16
C ILE A 518 13.47 33.31 -17.38
N GLY A 519 13.71 34.08 -16.31
CA GLY A 519 14.06 35.50 -16.40
C GLY A 519 15.37 35.76 -17.16
N VAL A 520 16.39 34.92 -16.98
CA VAL A 520 17.67 35.01 -17.72
C VAL A 520 17.54 34.55 -19.17
N LEU A 521 16.81 33.46 -19.44
CA LEU A 521 16.65 32.93 -20.81
C LEU A 521 15.93 33.92 -21.75
N TYR A 522 15.12 34.81 -21.16
CA TYR A 522 14.42 35.89 -21.84
C TYR A 522 14.85 37.28 -21.33
N PHE A 523 16.10 37.47 -20.92
CA PHE A 523 16.56 38.74 -20.37
C PHE A 523 16.41 39.90 -21.38
N GLY A 524 15.86 41.03 -20.94
CA GLY A 524 15.78 42.27 -21.72
C GLY A 524 14.79 42.30 -22.91
N ILE A 525 14.14 41.19 -23.26
CA ILE A 525 13.39 41.07 -24.53
C ILE A 525 12.18 42.01 -24.67
N GLY A 526 11.64 42.54 -23.57
CA GLY A 526 10.52 43.50 -23.61
C GLY A 526 10.89 44.87 -24.20
N ASN A 527 12.18 45.17 -24.32
CA ASN A 527 12.68 46.46 -24.84
C ASN A 527 12.90 46.48 -26.36
N ASP A 528 12.83 45.34 -27.07
CA ASP A 528 13.18 45.25 -28.50
C ASP A 528 12.05 44.62 -29.34
N GLY A 529 11.55 45.40 -30.31
CA GLY A 529 10.53 44.97 -31.27
C GLY A 529 10.95 43.81 -32.17
N TYR A 530 12.25 43.65 -32.46
CA TYR A 530 12.78 42.50 -33.22
C TYR A 530 12.50 41.17 -32.50
N HIS A 531 12.43 41.19 -31.16
CA HIS A 531 12.18 40.02 -30.33
C HIS A 531 10.72 39.84 -29.90
N THR A 532 9.76 40.49 -30.58
CA THR A 532 8.31 40.36 -30.31
C THR A 532 7.82 38.91 -30.26
N TYR A 533 8.27 38.03 -31.17
CA TYR A 533 7.88 36.61 -31.15
C TYR A 533 8.51 35.85 -29.97
N ASN A 534 9.63 36.32 -29.40
CA ASN A 534 10.21 35.77 -28.18
C ASN A 534 9.50 36.27 -26.92
N ASN A 535 8.90 37.46 -26.92
CA ASN A 535 7.97 37.90 -25.85
C ASN A 535 6.75 36.97 -25.78
N TYR A 536 6.19 36.59 -26.93
CA TYR A 536 5.13 35.58 -27.00
C TYR A 536 5.59 34.22 -26.46
N LYS A 537 6.80 33.77 -26.79
CA LYS A 537 7.38 32.53 -26.22
C LYS A 537 7.56 32.64 -24.72
N TYR A 538 8.11 33.72 -24.16
CA TYR A 538 8.16 33.94 -22.71
C TYR A 538 6.75 33.86 -22.07
N ALA A 539 5.76 34.50 -22.67
CA ALA A 539 4.36 34.43 -22.24
C ALA A 539 3.77 33.00 -22.35
N PHE A 540 4.25 32.16 -23.26
CA PHE A 540 3.87 30.74 -23.31
C PHE A 540 4.71 29.83 -22.38
N PHE A 541 5.93 30.24 -22.07
CA PHE A 541 6.69 29.76 -20.93
C PHE A 541 6.28 30.51 -19.63
N SER A 542 5.04 31.06 -19.58
CA SER A 542 4.51 31.79 -18.41
C SER A 542 3.36 31.17 -17.59
N ILE A 543 2.51 30.20 -17.95
CA ILE A 543 2.32 29.17 -18.99
C ILE A 543 3.22 27.89 -19.02
N MET A 544 4.58 27.90 -19.03
CA MET A 544 5.48 26.71 -18.73
C MET A 544 6.56 26.84 -17.60
N PHE A 545 6.22 26.57 -16.30
CA PHE A 545 6.99 26.52 -14.99
C PHE A 545 6.22 26.50 -13.58
N LEU A 546 5.36 27.45 -13.13
CA LEU A 546 4.49 27.39 -11.93
C LEU A 546 3.64 26.10 -11.69
N MET A 547 2.52 25.95 -12.43
CA MET A 547 1.29 25.20 -12.14
C MET A 547 1.00 23.80 -12.76
N TYR A 548 1.89 23.09 -13.47
CA TYR A 548 1.84 21.61 -13.52
C TYR A 548 1.84 21.15 -12.06
N THR A 549 2.51 21.90 -11.18
CA THR A 549 2.34 21.80 -9.74
C THR A 549 0.88 21.95 -9.29
N ALA A 550 0.12 22.96 -9.72
CA ALA A 550 -1.28 23.14 -9.36
C ALA A 550 -2.15 21.95 -9.81
N PHE A 551 -2.05 21.53 -11.08
CA PHE A 551 -2.73 20.35 -11.61
C PHE A 551 -2.32 19.05 -10.89
N SER A 552 -1.02 18.72 -10.95
CA SER A 552 -0.46 17.47 -10.44
C SER A 552 -0.54 17.34 -8.92
N SER A 553 -0.57 18.45 -8.17
CA SER A 553 -0.66 18.38 -6.71
C SER A 553 -2.05 18.01 -6.20
N ILE A 554 -3.11 18.35 -6.94
CA ILE A 554 -4.49 18.09 -6.52
C ILE A 554 -4.96 16.69 -6.91
N ILE A 555 -4.54 16.16 -8.08
CA ILE A 555 -4.78 14.77 -8.49
C ILE A 555 -4.28 13.76 -7.44
N LEU A 556 -3.23 14.12 -6.69
CA LEU A 556 -2.68 13.27 -5.63
C LEU A 556 -3.42 13.43 -4.29
N VAL A 557 -3.82 14.65 -3.91
CA VAL A 557 -4.41 14.93 -2.59
C VAL A 557 -5.90 14.57 -2.52
N PHE A 558 -6.71 14.92 -3.52
CA PHE A 558 -8.17 14.76 -3.44
C PHE A 558 -8.64 13.30 -3.27
N PRO A 559 -8.06 12.28 -3.94
CA PRO A 559 -8.45 10.89 -3.72
C PRO A 559 -8.21 10.38 -2.29
N LEU A 560 -7.30 11.00 -1.54
CA LEU A 560 -6.95 10.61 -0.17
C LEU A 560 -7.92 11.21 0.88
N GLU A 561 -8.53 12.37 0.60
CA GLU A 561 -9.63 12.94 1.40
C GLU A 561 -10.93 12.13 1.28
N LEU A 562 -11.15 11.47 0.14
CA LEU A 562 -12.45 10.87 -0.24
C LEU A 562 -13.07 9.89 0.79
N PRO A 563 -12.32 9.00 1.48
CA PRO A 563 -12.88 8.15 2.54
C PRO A 563 -13.44 8.96 3.73
N ILE A 564 -12.77 10.06 4.08
CA ILE A 564 -13.18 10.96 5.18
C ILE A 564 -14.46 11.71 4.79
N ILE A 565 -14.53 12.23 3.55
CA ILE A 565 -15.72 12.90 3.00
C ILE A 565 -16.92 11.94 3.01
N LYS A 566 -16.75 10.69 2.56
CA LYS A 566 -17.82 9.67 2.54
C LYS A 566 -18.43 9.47 3.93
N ARG A 567 -17.58 9.27 4.95
CA ARG A 567 -17.98 9.11 6.36
C ARG A 567 -18.73 10.34 6.90
N GLU A 568 -18.15 11.54 6.74
CA GLU A 568 -18.72 12.78 7.28
C GLU A 568 -20.02 13.19 6.57
N HIS A 569 -20.14 12.93 5.27
CA HIS A 569 -21.38 13.19 4.53
C HIS A 569 -22.51 12.20 4.89
N PHE A 570 -22.19 10.92 5.10
CA PHE A 570 -23.17 9.92 5.53
C PHE A 570 -23.75 10.27 6.90
N ASN A 571 -22.90 10.54 7.89
CA ASN A 571 -23.30 10.97 9.24
C ASN A 571 -23.79 12.45 9.29
N ARG A 572 -24.21 13.01 8.14
CA ARG A 572 -24.84 14.33 7.98
C ARG A 572 -24.11 15.51 8.63
N TRP A 573 -22.78 15.50 8.65
CA TRP A 573 -21.99 16.64 9.13
C TRP A 573 -22.22 17.87 8.23
N TYR A 574 -22.23 17.69 6.91
CA TYR A 574 -22.42 18.77 5.94
C TYR A 574 -22.88 18.27 4.55
N SER A 575 -23.30 19.22 3.72
CA SER A 575 -23.59 19.04 2.30
C SER A 575 -22.31 19.00 1.46
N LEU A 576 -22.26 18.14 0.43
CA LEU A 576 -21.11 18.07 -0.49
C LEU A 576 -20.81 19.42 -1.14
N LYS A 577 -21.86 20.21 -1.43
CA LYS A 577 -21.74 21.60 -1.94
C LYS A 577 -20.93 22.49 -0.99
N ALA A 578 -21.16 22.40 0.32
CA ALA A 578 -20.45 23.23 1.30
C ALA A 578 -18.98 22.81 1.46
N TYR A 579 -18.68 21.51 1.41
CA TYR A 579 -17.31 21.01 1.41
C TYR A 579 -16.54 21.41 0.15
N TYR A 580 -17.11 21.20 -1.04
CA TYR A 580 -16.46 21.52 -2.31
C TYR A 580 -16.02 22.98 -2.37
N VAL A 581 -16.95 23.91 -2.13
CA VAL A 581 -16.68 25.36 -2.17
C VAL A 581 -15.70 25.80 -1.06
N ALA A 582 -15.75 25.17 0.12
CA ALA A 582 -14.80 25.44 1.21
C ALA A 582 -13.38 24.94 0.90
N MET A 583 -13.25 23.76 0.28
CA MET A 583 -11.95 23.20 -0.10
C MET A 583 -11.31 24.03 -1.21
N THR A 584 -12.04 24.37 -2.27
CA THR A 584 -11.52 25.21 -3.37
C THR A 584 -11.06 26.58 -2.90
N LEU A 585 -11.76 27.19 -1.93
CA LEU A 585 -11.37 28.51 -1.39
C LEU A 585 -10.24 28.44 -0.34
N ALA A 586 -9.95 27.27 0.23
CA ALA A 586 -8.83 27.11 1.17
C ALA A 586 -7.46 27.05 0.47
N ASP A 587 -7.37 26.47 -0.73
CA ASP A 587 -6.12 26.41 -1.53
C ASP A 587 -5.77 27.77 -2.20
N VAL A 588 -6.75 28.65 -2.40
CA VAL A 588 -6.58 29.94 -3.11
C VAL A 588 -5.43 30.80 -2.56
N PRO A 589 -5.32 31.09 -1.24
CA PRO A 589 -4.26 31.97 -0.73
C PRO A 589 -2.85 31.42 -0.97
N VAL A 590 -2.64 30.09 -0.87
CA VAL A 590 -1.34 29.46 -1.13
C VAL A 590 -0.99 29.53 -2.61
N GLN A 591 -1.97 29.34 -3.50
CA GLN A 591 -1.75 29.47 -4.93
C GLN A 591 -1.44 30.92 -5.34
N VAL A 592 -2.13 31.91 -4.75
CA VAL A 592 -1.87 33.35 -4.94
C VAL A 592 -0.42 33.69 -4.60
N VAL A 593 0.06 33.31 -3.40
CA VAL A 593 1.43 33.58 -2.96
C VAL A 593 2.47 32.93 -3.89
N CYS A 594 2.24 31.70 -4.34
CA CYS A 594 3.13 31.02 -5.27
C CYS A 594 3.20 31.69 -6.66
N VAL A 595 2.08 32.23 -7.16
CA VAL A 595 2.02 32.91 -8.45
C VAL A 595 2.77 34.24 -8.40
N PHE A 596 2.48 35.09 -7.42
CA PHE A 596 3.14 36.39 -7.30
C PHE A 596 4.66 36.28 -7.08
N LEU A 597 5.14 35.31 -6.27
CA LEU A 597 6.58 35.10 -6.07
C LEU A 597 7.32 34.80 -7.38
N TYR A 598 6.71 34.08 -8.30
CA TYR A 598 7.29 33.79 -9.61
C TYR A 598 7.17 34.98 -10.57
N THR A 599 5.97 35.58 -10.69
CA THR A 599 5.72 36.61 -11.71
C THR A 599 6.46 37.91 -11.44
N ILE A 600 6.68 38.30 -10.17
CA ILE A 600 7.53 39.46 -9.82
C ILE A 600 8.94 39.28 -10.41
N ILE A 601 9.56 38.12 -10.16
CA ILE A 601 10.94 37.86 -10.56
C ILE A 601 11.07 37.80 -12.09
N THR A 602 10.20 37.05 -12.79
CA THR A 602 10.32 36.92 -14.25
C THR A 602 9.98 38.20 -14.99
N TYR A 603 8.94 38.93 -14.59
CA TYR A 603 8.46 40.11 -15.33
C TYR A 603 9.48 41.26 -15.29
N LEU A 604 10.18 41.43 -14.15
CA LEU A 604 11.28 42.40 -14.01
C LEU A 604 12.50 42.01 -14.86
N MET A 605 12.97 40.76 -14.79
CA MET A 605 14.18 40.33 -15.52
C MET A 605 14.00 40.30 -17.04
N THR A 606 12.78 40.03 -17.51
CA THR A 606 12.44 40.03 -18.95
C THR A 606 12.15 41.43 -19.52
N ALA A 607 12.38 42.49 -18.72
CA ALA A 607 12.18 43.90 -19.06
C ALA A 607 10.81 44.22 -19.67
N GLN A 608 9.75 43.60 -19.15
CA GLN A 608 8.38 43.89 -19.61
C GLN A 608 7.94 45.29 -19.14
N PRO A 609 7.00 45.95 -19.85
CA PRO A 609 6.57 47.30 -19.49
C PRO A 609 6.08 47.40 -18.04
N LEU A 610 6.72 48.26 -17.24
CA LEU A 610 6.49 48.41 -15.79
C LEU A 610 5.15 49.07 -15.43
N GLU A 611 4.25 49.22 -16.40
CA GLU A 611 2.87 49.64 -16.16
C GLU A 611 2.16 48.65 -15.23
N ILE A 612 1.75 49.13 -14.06
CA ILE A 612 1.08 48.35 -13.01
C ILE A 612 -0.14 47.60 -13.56
N GLN A 613 -0.87 48.20 -14.51
CA GLN A 613 -2.02 47.58 -15.17
C GLN A 613 -1.64 46.34 -16.00
N ARG A 614 -0.54 46.38 -16.77
CA ARG A 614 -0.08 45.24 -17.59
C ARG A 614 0.50 44.13 -16.72
N TYR A 615 1.26 44.48 -15.69
CA TYR A 615 1.75 43.51 -14.71
C TYR A 615 0.60 42.81 -13.95
N ALA A 616 -0.40 43.57 -13.51
CA ALA A 616 -1.59 43.03 -12.87
C ALA A 616 -2.36 42.08 -13.81
N LEU A 617 -2.54 42.45 -15.08
CA LEU A 617 -3.20 41.61 -16.09
C LEU A 617 -2.43 40.29 -16.34
N PHE A 618 -1.10 40.35 -16.45
CA PHE A 618 -0.25 39.17 -16.64
C PHE A 618 -0.29 38.23 -15.43
N SER A 619 -0.14 38.76 -14.22
CA SER A 619 -0.21 37.98 -12.99
C SER A 619 -1.60 37.38 -12.76
N PHE A 620 -2.66 38.13 -13.06
CA PHE A 620 -4.04 37.65 -13.00
C PHE A 620 -4.31 36.52 -14.01
N THR A 621 -3.84 36.65 -15.26
CA THR A 621 -3.91 35.57 -16.26
C THR A 621 -3.21 34.31 -15.76
N CYS A 622 -1.98 34.44 -15.21
CA CYS A 622 -1.26 33.32 -14.60
C CYS A 622 -2.02 32.68 -13.42
N LEU A 623 -2.71 33.49 -12.61
CA LEU A 623 -3.51 33.05 -11.48
C LEU A 623 -4.76 32.27 -11.91
N VAL A 624 -5.53 32.78 -12.87
CA VAL A 624 -6.72 32.12 -13.43
C VAL A 624 -6.35 30.78 -14.06
N VAL A 625 -5.26 30.75 -14.83
CA VAL A 625 -4.65 29.54 -15.39
C VAL A 625 -4.35 28.48 -14.31
N CYS A 626 -3.89 28.89 -13.12
CA CYS A 626 -3.72 27.96 -12.00
C CYS A 626 -5.05 27.40 -11.47
N PHE A 627 -6.10 28.22 -11.34
CA PHE A 627 -7.39 27.76 -10.80
C PHE A 627 -8.15 26.83 -11.76
N VAL A 628 -8.04 27.05 -13.08
CA VAL A 628 -8.51 26.09 -14.10
C VAL A 628 -7.78 24.75 -13.95
N ALA A 629 -6.46 24.78 -13.78
CA ALA A 629 -5.64 23.59 -13.56
C ALA A 629 -6.00 22.83 -12.27
N GLN A 630 -6.26 23.55 -11.17
CA GLN A 630 -6.75 22.96 -9.93
C GLN A 630 -8.13 22.31 -10.10
N SER A 631 -9.05 22.96 -10.84
CA SER A 631 -10.42 22.48 -11.07
C SER A 631 -10.44 21.19 -11.90
N ILE A 632 -9.63 21.09 -12.95
CA ILE A 632 -9.55 19.87 -13.77
C ILE A 632 -8.76 18.76 -13.03
N GLY A 633 -7.82 19.13 -12.15
CA GLY A 633 -7.21 18.20 -11.20
C GLY A 633 -8.22 17.59 -10.22
N LEU A 634 -9.14 18.39 -9.67
CA LEU A 634 -10.24 17.91 -8.81
C LEU A 634 -11.17 16.94 -9.56
N LEU A 635 -11.53 17.27 -10.80
CA LEU A 635 -12.39 16.42 -11.65
C LEU A 635 -11.76 15.02 -11.82
N ILE A 636 -10.50 14.96 -12.25
CA ILE A 636 -9.78 13.69 -12.47
C ILE A 636 -9.59 12.92 -11.15
N GLY A 637 -9.24 13.60 -10.06
CA GLY A 637 -9.12 13.00 -8.73
C GLY A 637 -10.44 12.50 -8.13
N SER A 638 -11.60 12.97 -8.62
CA SER A 638 -12.92 12.47 -8.22
C SER A 638 -13.34 11.21 -8.95
N LEU A 639 -12.85 11.01 -10.17
CA LEU A 639 -13.19 9.88 -11.05
C LEU A 639 -12.22 8.70 -10.90
N PHE A 640 -10.94 8.97 -10.62
CA PHE A 640 -9.87 8.00 -10.67
C PHE A 640 -9.09 7.88 -9.36
N SER A 641 -8.63 6.67 -9.04
CA SER A 641 -7.63 6.45 -7.99
C SER A 641 -6.30 7.11 -8.38
N VAL A 642 -5.45 7.46 -7.40
CA VAL A 642 -4.19 8.20 -7.61
C VAL A 642 -3.33 7.62 -8.75
N LYS A 643 -3.22 6.29 -8.84
CA LYS A 643 -2.45 5.60 -9.89
C LYS A 643 -3.04 5.83 -11.29
N ASN A 644 -4.37 5.77 -11.43
CA ASN A 644 -5.05 5.97 -12.70
C ASN A 644 -5.11 7.46 -13.07
N GLY A 645 -5.35 8.34 -12.10
CA GLY A 645 -5.35 9.79 -12.29
C GLY A 645 -4.00 10.35 -12.75
N ALA A 646 -2.88 9.75 -12.31
CA ALA A 646 -1.54 10.10 -12.80
C ALA A 646 -1.28 9.67 -14.25
N ILE A 647 -1.99 8.67 -14.77
CA ILE A 647 -1.89 8.20 -16.16
C ILE A 647 -2.84 8.99 -17.07
N PHE A 648 -4.11 9.14 -16.66
CA PHE A 648 -5.12 9.87 -17.43
C PHE A 648 -5.00 11.40 -17.34
N GLY A 649 -4.34 11.93 -16.30
CA GLY A 649 -4.03 13.36 -16.16
C GLY A 649 -3.31 13.92 -17.39
N PRO A 650 -2.13 13.39 -17.77
CA PRO A 650 -1.45 13.69 -19.03
C PRO A 650 -2.35 13.58 -20.27
N PHE A 651 -3.20 12.54 -20.39
CA PHE A 651 -4.07 12.40 -21.56
C PHE A 651 -5.19 13.45 -21.65
N VAL A 652 -5.73 13.93 -20.53
CA VAL A 652 -6.71 15.03 -20.52
C VAL A 652 -6.05 16.37 -20.84
N ILE A 653 -4.78 16.56 -20.45
CA ILE A 653 -4.11 17.87 -20.47
C ILE A 653 -3.18 18.07 -21.67
N CYS A 654 -2.75 17.00 -22.37
CA CYS A 654 -2.00 17.10 -23.62
C CYS A 654 -2.80 17.75 -24.76
N PRO A 655 -4.10 17.44 -25.00
CA PRO A 655 -4.93 18.19 -25.94
C PRO A 655 -4.92 19.68 -25.61
N PHE A 656 -5.06 20.04 -24.34
CA PHE A 656 -4.98 21.43 -23.92
C PHE A 656 -3.61 22.06 -24.23
N LEU A 657 -2.48 21.41 -23.90
CA LEU A 657 -1.14 21.88 -24.30
C LEU A 657 -1.00 22.08 -25.82
N ILE A 658 -1.54 21.17 -26.64
CA ILE A 658 -1.53 21.23 -28.11
C ILE A 658 -2.35 22.44 -28.59
N PHE A 659 -3.60 22.52 -28.14
CA PHE A 659 -4.57 23.57 -28.46
C PHE A 659 -4.40 24.81 -27.56
N SER A 660 -3.16 25.14 -27.19
CA SER A 660 -2.84 26.31 -26.35
C SER A 660 -2.61 27.61 -27.15
N GLY A 661 -2.83 27.57 -28.47
CA GLY A 661 -2.55 28.65 -29.41
C GLY A 661 -1.07 28.78 -29.81
N PHE A 662 -0.15 28.16 -29.06
CA PHE A 662 1.29 28.22 -29.29
C PHE A 662 1.81 27.27 -30.38
N PHE A 663 1.18 26.09 -30.51
CA PHE A 663 1.69 25.01 -31.35
C PHE A 663 0.89 24.79 -32.66
N ILE A 664 -0.42 25.05 -32.67
CA ILE A 664 -1.30 25.20 -33.86
C ILE A 664 -1.90 26.62 -33.77
N HIS A 665 -2.25 27.27 -34.88
CA HIS A 665 -3.12 28.45 -34.88
C HIS A 665 -4.56 28.13 -35.29
N LEU A 666 -5.52 28.95 -34.86
CA LEU A 666 -6.95 28.65 -35.04
C LEU A 666 -7.36 28.51 -36.52
N ALA A 667 -6.76 29.31 -37.42
CA ALA A 667 -7.03 29.25 -38.87
C ALA A 667 -6.50 27.96 -39.54
N ASP A 668 -5.50 27.32 -38.95
CA ASP A 668 -4.83 26.13 -39.48
C ASP A 668 -5.53 24.81 -39.09
N ALA A 669 -6.36 24.82 -38.05
CA ALA A 669 -7.09 23.63 -37.61
C ALA A 669 -8.33 23.37 -38.49
N HIS A 670 -8.66 22.10 -38.72
CA HIS A 670 -9.92 21.72 -39.35
C HIS A 670 -11.12 22.30 -38.57
N PRO A 671 -12.15 22.90 -39.22
CA PRO A 671 -13.21 23.66 -38.54
C PRO A 671 -13.93 22.93 -37.40
N PHE A 672 -14.05 21.60 -37.49
CA PHE A 672 -14.62 20.75 -36.44
C PHE A 672 -13.86 20.81 -35.09
N MET A 673 -12.59 21.21 -35.08
CA MET A 673 -11.70 21.14 -33.91
C MET A 673 -11.38 22.51 -33.29
N HIS A 674 -11.91 23.61 -33.84
CA HIS A 674 -11.67 24.98 -33.38
C HIS A 674 -12.01 25.17 -31.89
N TRP A 675 -13.07 24.52 -31.40
CA TRP A 675 -13.54 24.61 -30.02
C TRP A 675 -12.50 24.20 -28.96
N LEU A 676 -11.55 23.31 -29.29
CA LEU A 676 -10.53 22.82 -28.36
C LEU A 676 -9.50 23.88 -27.95
N PHE A 677 -9.32 24.94 -28.74
CA PHE A 677 -8.38 26.03 -28.43
C PHE A 677 -8.75 26.85 -27.20
N HIS A 678 -10.04 26.91 -26.86
CA HIS A 678 -10.54 27.87 -25.89
C HIS A 678 -10.42 27.36 -24.43
N ILE A 679 -9.44 26.48 -24.10
CA ILE A 679 -9.49 25.60 -22.89
C ILE A 679 -8.11 25.24 -22.17
N SER A 680 -6.99 26.01 -22.20
CA SER A 680 -5.57 25.51 -21.95
C SER A 680 -4.64 25.96 -20.74
N PHE A 681 -3.57 25.17 -20.34
CA PHE A 681 -2.63 25.27 -19.13
C PHE A 681 -1.31 24.31 -19.10
N LEU A 682 -0.29 24.31 -18.13
CA LEU A 682 1.10 23.58 -18.20
C LEU A 682 2.48 23.84 -17.37
N LYS A 683 2.99 23.42 -16.16
CA LYS A 683 4.30 23.97 -15.46
C LYS A 683 5.23 23.29 -14.18
N SER A 684 6.64 23.14 -14.11
CA SER A 684 7.88 22.46 -13.30
C SER A 684 8.46 22.32 -11.67
N LYS A 685 9.56 21.46 -11.22
CA LYS A 685 10.29 20.94 -9.84
C LYS A 685 11.76 20.15 -9.90
N GLY A 686 12.64 19.45 -9.00
CA GLY A 686 12.89 18.76 -7.58
C GLY A 686 14.40 18.17 -7.07
N VAL A 687 14.72 17.25 -6.01
CA VAL A 687 16.11 16.96 -5.23
C VAL A 687 16.72 15.50 -4.65
N GLU A 688 17.63 15.29 -3.57
CA GLU A 688 18.79 14.20 -3.28
C GLU A 688 19.31 13.56 -1.80
N GLY A 689 20.41 12.68 -1.56
CA GLY A 689 21.08 12.06 -0.23
C GLY A 689 22.36 10.99 -0.11
N SER A 690 23.01 10.53 1.07
CA SER A 690 24.26 9.54 1.33
C SER A 690 24.69 8.92 2.83
N ILE A 691 25.75 8.02 3.13
CA ILE A 691 26.20 7.21 4.46
C ILE A 691 27.72 6.54 4.72
N LEU A 692 28.16 5.88 5.91
CA LEU A 692 29.56 5.32 6.45
C LEU A 692 29.74 3.94 7.38
N ILE A 693 30.97 3.31 7.76
CA ILE A 693 31.36 2.06 8.69
C ILE A 693 32.90 1.61 9.06
N ASN A 694 33.20 0.62 10.02
CA ASN A 694 34.35 -0.37 10.42
C ASN A 694 35.79 -0.04 10.97
N GLY A 695 36.02 1.05 11.73
CA GLY A 695 37.38 1.40 12.26
C GLY A 695 38.35 1.98 11.21
N ALA A 696 37.91 1.98 9.96
CA ALA A 696 38.49 2.66 8.81
C ALA A 696 37.40 3.56 8.18
N PRO A 697 37.72 4.48 7.25
CA PRO A 697 36.69 5.09 6.42
C PRO A 697 36.02 4.06 5.50
N ARG A 698 34.72 4.23 5.22
CA ARG A 698 33.94 3.28 4.41
C ARG A 698 34.40 3.23 2.95
N ASP A 699 35.09 2.16 2.57
CA ASP A 699 34.96 1.66 1.19
C ASP A 699 33.53 1.15 1.01
N LYS A 700 32.76 1.88 0.21
CA LYS A 700 31.37 1.57 -0.16
C LYS A 700 31.23 0.23 -0.91
N ASN A 701 32.33 -0.36 -1.38
CA ASN A 701 32.31 -1.57 -2.20
C ASN A 701 32.63 -2.84 -1.39
N ASP A 702 33.73 -2.89 -0.62
CA ASP A 702 34.08 -4.07 0.18
C ASP A 702 33.01 -4.43 1.23
N PHE A 703 32.45 -3.42 1.91
CA PHE A 703 31.40 -3.63 2.92
C PHE A 703 30.09 -4.14 2.33
N ARG A 704 29.72 -3.61 1.16
CA ARG A 704 28.56 -4.00 0.35
C ARG A 704 28.64 -5.45 -0.15
N ASN A 705 29.83 -6.05 -0.17
CA ASN A 705 30.04 -7.47 -0.45
C ASN A 705 29.88 -8.37 0.80
N LYS A 706 29.82 -7.78 2.00
CA LYS A 706 29.80 -8.47 3.31
C LYS A 706 28.52 -8.20 4.11
N SER A 707 27.74 -7.18 3.73
CA SER A 707 26.51 -6.76 4.38
C SER A 707 25.32 -6.83 3.42
N SER A 708 24.19 -7.35 3.88
CA SER A 708 22.90 -7.26 3.17
C SER A 708 21.95 -6.30 3.89
N TYR A 709 21.40 -5.31 3.17
CA TYR A 709 20.43 -4.35 3.72
C TYR A 709 19.01 -4.66 3.25
N ILE A 710 18.08 -4.77 4.20
CA ILE A 710 16.67 -5.14 3.99
C ILE A 710 15.78 -3.98 4.48
N LEU A 711 15.18 -3.29 3.51
CA LEU A 711 14.27 -2.15 3.68
C LEU A 711 12.93 -2.57 4.32
N GLN A 712 12.31 -1.68 5.11
CA GLN A 712 10.94 -1.84 5.64
C GLN A 712 9.94 -2.25 4.55
N ASN A 713 10.04 -1.59 3.39
CA ASN A 713 9.33 -1.95 2.17
C ASN A 713 10.30 -2.60 1.18
N PHE A 714 10.45 -3.92 1.24
CA PHE A 714 11.34 -4.68 0.35
C PHE A 714 10.70 -4.86 -1.04
N PRO A 715 11.21 -4.21 -2.11
CA PRO A 715 10.54 -4.23 -3.41
C PRO A 715 10.78 -5.56 -4.15
N MET A 716 9.72 -6.17 -4.68
CA MET A 716 9.82 -7.43 -5.44
C MET A 716 9.05 -7.41 -6.76
N LEU A 717 9.51 -8.21 -7.72
CA LEU A 717 8.89 -8.37 -9.04
C LEU A 717 7.61 -9.22 -8.92
N GLY A 718 6.52 -8.56 -8.55
CA GLY A 718 5.24 -9.19 -8.20
C GLY A 718 4.59 -10.15 -9.22
N ASN A 719 5.05 -10.16 -10.48
CA ASN A 719 4.57 -11.06 -11.53
C ASN A 719 5.32 -12.41 -11.62
N LEU A 720 6.43 -12.56 -10.90
CA LEU A 720 7.15 -13.83 -10.71
C LEU A 720 6.52 -14.64 -9.55
N THR A 721 6.80 -15.94 -9.47
CA THR A 721 6.52 -16.78 -8.30
C THR A 721 7.64 -16.76 -7.27
N THR A 722 7.35 -17.21 -6.04
CA THR A 722 8.32 -17.47 -4.97
C THR A 722 9.48 -18.34 -5.48
N LEU A 723 9.17 -19.46 -6.14
CA LEU A 723 10.17 -20.37 -6.72
C LEU A 723 10.94 -19.74 -7.88
N GLU A 724 10.28 -18.99 -8.77
CA GLU A 724 10.99 -18.25 -9.83
C GLU A 724 11.94 -17.21 -9.22
N THR A 725 11.54 -16.54 -8.15
CA THR A 725 12.32 -15.49 -7.46
C THR A 725 13.54 -16.09 -6.76
N LEU A 726 13.37 -17.18 -5.99
CA LEU A 726 14.48 -17.88 -5.33
C LEU A 726 15.41 -18.57 -6.33
N LYS A 727 14.86 -19.15 -7.42
CA LYS A 727 15.67 -19.73 -8.49
C LYS A 727 16.49 -18.66 -9.21
N ILE A 728 15.90 -17.51 -9.53
CA ILE A 728 16.63 -16.37 -10.11
C ILE A 728 17.70 -15.86 -9.15
N ALA A 729 17.43 -15.79 -7.85
CA ALA A 729 18.45 -15.43 -6.85
C ALA A 729 19.61 -16.44 -6.84
N ALA A 730 19.32 -17.75 -6.79
CA ALA A 730 20.33 -18.82 -6.85
C ALA A 730 21.11 -18.84 -8.18
N ASP A 731 20.45 -18.63 -9.31
CA ASP A 731 21.05 -18.56 -10.65
C ASP A 731 21.79 -17.22 -10.93
N LEU A 732 21.87 -16.33 -9.94
CA LEU A 732 22.68 -15.10 -9.97
C LEU A 732 23.75 -15.10 -8.85
N LYS A 733 23.46 -15.67 -7.68
CA LYS A 733 24.32 -15.69 -6.48
C LYS A 733 25.20 -16.93 -6.32
N LEU A 734 24.82 -18.10 -6.86
CA LEU A 734 25.60 -19.34 -6.66
C LEU A 734 26.52 -19.60 -7.85
N PRO A 735 27.82 -19.93 -7.63
CA PRO A 735 28.77 -20.17 -8.71
C PRO A 735 28.32 -21.18 -9.76
N VAL A 736 28.67 -20.93 -11.03
CA VAL A 736 28.32 -21.80 -12.18
C VAL A 736 28.82 -23.24 -12.03
N LYS A 737 29.85 -23.46 -11.19
CA LYS A 737 30.40 -24.80 -10.88
C LYS A 737 29.48 -25.68 -10.02
N ILE A 738 28.42 -25.13 -9.43
CA ILE A 738 27.45 -25.86 -8.61
C ILE A 738 26.34 -26.39 -9.54
N SER A 739 26.07 -27.70 -9.47
CA SER A 739 25.05 -28.34 -10.31
C SER A 739 23.64 -27.82 -10.03
N THR A 740 22.74 -28.00 -10.99
CA THR A 740 21.34 -27.59 -10.85
C THR A 740 20.62 -28.31 -9.72
N GLU A 741 20.94 -29.58 -9.43
CA GLU A 741 20.34 -30.30 -8.29
C GLU A 741 20.80 -29.69 -6.96
N VAL A 742 22.10 -29.35 -6.82
CA VAL A 742 22.62 -28.73 -5.59
C VAL A 742 22.06 -27.32 -5.40
N LYS A 743 21.87 -26.54 -6.48
CA LYS A 743 21.13 -25.27 -6.42
C LYS A 743 19.67 -25.46 -5.98
N GLN A 744 18.99 -26.49 -6.49
CA GLN A 744 17.62 -26.81 -6.08
C GLN A 744 17.56 -27.24 -4.62
N LYS A 745 18.55 -28.00 -4.14
CA LYS A 745 18.68 -28.36 -2.73
C LYS A 745 18.87 -27.12 -1.84
N VAL A 746 19.78 -26.20 -2.18
CA VAL A 746 19.94 -24.94 -1.42
C VAL A 746 18.65 -24.10 -1.40
N ILE A 747 17.88 -24.08 -2.49
CA ILE A 747 16.56 -23.41 -2.50
C ILE A 747 15.57 -24.11 -1.56
N TYR A 748 15.55 -25.45 -1.55
CA TYR A 748 14.69 -26.25 -0.67
C TYR A 748 15.08 -26.08 0.81
N ASP A 749 16.36 -26.18 1.14
CA ASP A 749 16.90 -25.98 2.48
C ASP A 749 16.53 -24.57 3.01
N ILE A 750 16.53 -23.54 2.14
CA ILE A 750 16.08 -22.17 2.46
C ILE A 750 14.55 -22.05 2.58
N THR A 751 13.75 -22.80 1.81
CA THR A 751 12.28 -22.72 1.92
C THR A 751 11.75 -23.45 3.14
N GLN A 752 12.39 -24.55 3.54
CA GLN A 752 12.17 -25.23 4.82
C GLN A 752 12.52 -24.30 5.99
N LEU A 753 13.73 -23.73 6.01
CA LEU A 753 14.23 -22.81 7.06
C LEU A 753 13.35 -21.57 7.29
N LEU A 754 12.43 -21.25 6.36
CA LEU A 754 11.58 -20.06 6.39
C LEU A 754 10.08 -20.35 6.24
N GLY A 755 9.66 -21.61 6.25
CA GLY A 755 8.26 -22.01 6.07
C GLY A 755 7.61 -21.38 4.83
N LEU A 756 8.17 -21.65 3.64
CA LEU A 756 7.74 -21.07 2.35
C LEU A 756 7.32 -22.11 1.30
N ASP A 757 7.54 -23.40 1.55
CA ASP A 757 7.43 -24.49 0.55
C ASP A 757 6.03 -24.57 -0.07
N LYS A 758 5.02 -24.46 0.80
CA LYS A 758 3.60 -24.49 0.43
C LYS A 758 3.20 -23.30 -0.47
N CYS A 759 4.02 -22.26 -0.55
CA CYS A 759 3.85 -21.07 -1.38
C CYS A 759 4.89 -20.92 -2.51
N LEU A 760 5.65 -21.96 -2.85
CA LEU A 760 6.61 -21.95 -3.98
C LEU A 760 5.99 -21.50 -5.32
N ASN A 761 4.78 -21.98 -5.64
CA ASN A 761 4.04 -21.61 -6.85
C ASN A 761 3.13 -20.36 -6.66
N THR A 762 3.38 -19.54 -5.64
CA THR A 762 2.63 -18.31 -5.36
C THR A 762 3.29 -17.11 -6.03
N ARG A 763 2.52 -16.33 -6.82
CA ARG A 763 3.03 -15.07 -7.41
C ARG A 763 3.29 -14.08 -6.29
N VAL A 764 4.42 -13.38 -6.32
CA VAL A 764 4.87 -12.55 -5.19
C VAL A 764 3.87 -11.43 -4.84
N LYS A 765 3.17 -10.83 -5.82
CA LYS A 765 2.08 -9.85 -5.56
C LYS A 765 0.82 -10.42 -4.91
N LYS A 766 0.86 -11.68 -4.49
CA LYS A 766 -0.27 -12.43 -3.94
C LYS A 766 0.03 -13.14 -2.60
N LEU A 767 1.30 -13.24 -2.19
CA LEU A 767 1.70 -13.52 -0.79
C LEU A 767 1.17 -12.39 0.13
N SER A 768 1.03 -12.58 1.45
CA SER A 768 0.79 -11.46 2.40
C SER A 768 2.12 -10.95 3.00
N GLY A 769 2.04 -10.02 3.95
CA GLY A 769 3.22 -9.37 4.53
C GLY A 769 4.17 -10.35 5.23
N GLY A 770 3.64 -11.43 5.82
CA GLY A 770 4.42 -12.46 6.49
C GLY A 770 5.33 -13.21 5.53
N GLU A 771 4.75 -13.88 4.52
CA GLU A 771 5.52 -14.61 3.51
C GLU A 771 6.35 -13.68 2.61
N GLN A 772 5.92 -12.43 2.36
CA GLN A 772 6.77 -11.47 1.65
C GLN A 772 8.02 -11.09 2.46
N LYS A 773 7.92 -10.95 3.80
CA LYS A 773 9.09 -10.69 4.66
C LYS A 773 9.95 -11.94 4.89
N ARG A 774 9.38 -13.15 4.97
CA ARG A 774 10.19 -14.38 5.00
C ARG A 774 10.89 -14.60 3.64
N LEU A 775 10.21 -14.36 2.52
CA LEU A 775 10.82 -14.43 1.18
C LEU A 775 11.94 -13.39 0.99
N SER A 776 11.81 -12.17 1.54
CA SER A 776 12.88 -11.17 1.46
C SER A 776 14.15 -11.60 2.20
N ILE A 777 13.99 -12.23 3.37
CA ILE A 777 15.10 -12.84 4.13
C ILE A 777 15.71 -13.99 3.32
N GLY A 778 14.91 -14.95 2.85
CA GLY A 778 15.39 -16.12 2.10
C GLY A 778 16.16 -15.78 0.84
N VAL A 779 15.69 -14.75 0.11
CA VAL A 779 16.37 -14.18 -1.06
C VAL A 779 17.79 -13.68 -0.73
N GLU A 780 18.05 -13.19 0.49
CA GLU A 780 19.39 -12.78 0.92
C GLU A 780 20.19 -13.90 1.61
N LEU A 781 19.53 -14.90 2.22
CA LEU A 781 20.17 -16.11 2.78
C LEU A 781 20.87 -16.99 1.73
N VAL A 782 20.45 -16.95 0.45
CA VAL A 782 21.16 -17.62 -0.68
C VAL A 782 22.67 -17.31 -0.71
N THR A 783 23.08 -16.15 -0.20
CA THR A 783 24.49 -15.69 -0.14
C THR A 783 25.20 -15.96 1.18
N ASN A 784 24.46 -16.37 2.22
CA ASN A 784 24.96 -16.52 3.61
C ASN A 784 25.87 -15.37 4.12
N PRO A 785 25.43 -14.09 4.07
CA PRO A 785 26.30 -12.96 4.42
C PRO A 785 26.54 -12.84 5.94
N PRO A 786 27.73 -12.35 6.38
CA PRO A 786 28.09 -12.23 7.79
C PRO A 786 27.51 -11.00 8.50
N VAL A 787 27.08 -9.96 7.78
CA VAL A 787 26.43 -8.77 8.35
C VAL A 787 25.06 -8.56 7.70
N MET A 788 24.04 -8.22 8.48
CA MET A 788 22.69 -7.96 8.01
C MET A 788 22.09 -6.72 8.68
N PHE A 789 21.41 -5.88 7.90
CA PHE A 789 20.66 -4.73 8.37
C PHE A 789 19.17 -4.88 8.05
N PHE A 790 18.32 -4.57 9.02
CA PHE A 790 16.87 -4.64 8.91
C PHE A 790 16.23 -3.33 9.34
N ASP A 791 15.56 -2.66 8.41
CA ASP A 791 14.77 -1.47 8.64
C ASP A 791 13.32 -1.88 8.94
N GLU A 792 12.85 -1.67 10.17
CA GLU A 792 11.52 -2.07 10.64
C GLU A 792 11.04 -3.49 10.22
N PRO A 793 11.81 -4.56 10.53
CA PRO A 793 11.46 -5.94 10.18
C PRO A 793 10.11 -6.38 10.80
N THR A 794 9.73 -5.78 11.92
CA THR A 794 8.49 -6.04 12.67
C THR A 794 7.24 -5.34 12.10
N SER A 795 7.41 -4.29 11.30
CA SER A 795 6.31 -3.40 10.89
C SER A 795 5.32 -4.07 9.92
N GLY A 796 4.02 -3.89 10.14
CA GLY A 796 2.96 -4.52 9.34
C GLY A 796 2.75 -6.03 9.57
N LEU A 797 3.40 -6.62 10.58
CA LEU A 797 3.18 -8.00 11.02
C LEU A 797 2.28 -8.04 12.27
N ASP A 798 1.60 -9.16 12.50
CA ASP A 798 0.98 -9.45 13.80
C ASP A 798 2.04 -9.87 14.83
N SER A 799 1.70 -9.82 16.13
CA SER A 799 2.67 -10.04 17.21
C SER A 799 3.32 -11.43 17.19
N VAL A 800 2.66 -12.45 16.63
CA VAL A 800 3.22 -13.79 16.48
C VAL A 800 4.24 -13.85 15.34
N SER A 801 3.88 -13.42 14.13
CA SER A 801 4.82 -13.36 13.00
C SER A 801 6.00 -12.42 13.28
N CYS A 802 5.77 -11.35 14.05
CA CYS A 802 6.79 -10.43 14.53
C CYS A 802 7.82 -11.14 15.41
N VAL A 803 7.37 -11.92 16.41
CA VAL A 803 8.26 -12.72 17.27
C VAL A 803 8.97 -13.81 16.45
N GLN A 804 8.28 -14.54 15.57
CA GLN A 804 8.90 -15.56 14.70
C GLN A 804 10.03 -14.96 13.84
N VAL A 805 9.79 -13.82 13.20
CA VAL A 805 10.83 -13.11 12.42
C VAL A 805 12.01 -12.73 13.33
N VAL A 806 11.77 -12.14 14.50
CA VAL A 806 12.86 -11.73 15.40
C VAL A 806 13.62 -12.95 15.97
N THR A 807 12.96 -14.06 16.28
CA THR A 807 13.61 -15.33 16.67
C THR A 807 14.52 -15.84 15.57
N HIS A 808 14.06 -15.89 14.31
CA HIS A 808 14.92 -16.29 13.19
C HIS A 808 16.08 -15.31 12.97
N LEU A 809 15.90 -14.00 13.18
CA LEU A 809 17.00 -13.03 13.16
C LEU A 809 18.01 -13.30 14.30
N ARG A 810 17.55 -13.75 15.47
CA ARG A 810 18.41 -14.15 16.60
C ARG A 810 19.15 -15.47 16.35
N GLU A 811 18.50 -16.46 15.74
CA GLU A 811 19.12 -17.71 15.29
C GLU A 811 20.20 -17.44 14.25
N LEU A 812 19.92 -16.54 13.30
CA LEU A 812 20.90 -16.07 12.32
C LEU A 812 22.06 -15.33 13.00
N ALA A 813 21.82 -14.54 14.04
CA ALA A 813 22.89 -13.90 14.82
C ALA A 813 23.76 -14.94 15.57
N HIS A 814 23.15 -15.86 16.32
CA HIS A 814 23.84 -16.96 17.03
C HIS A 814 24.59 -17.92 16.09
N SER A 815 24.21 -18.00 14.81
CA SER A 815 25.00 -18.70 13.77
C SER A 815 26.31 -17.99 13.37
N GLY A 816 26.67 -16.89 14.05
CA GLY A 816 27.93 -16.15 13.87
C GLY A 816 27.82 -14.92 12.97
N ARG A 817 26.69 -14.19 13.00
CA ARG A 817 26.42 -13.03 12.14
C ARG A 817 26.12 -11.77 12.95
N THR A 818 26.54 -10.61 12.45
CA THR A 818 26.13 -9.32 13.00
C THR A 818 24.78 -8.91 12.40
N VAL A 819 23.72 -8.92 13.21
CA VAL A 819 22.36 -8.53 12.79
C VAL A 819 21.97 -7.23 13.48
N ILE A 820 21.63 -6.20 12.69
CA ILE A 820 21.28 -4.86 13.18
C ILE A 820 19.85 -4.53 12.74
N CYS A 821 18.98 -4.19 13.70
CA CYS A 821 17.56 -3.96 13.48
C CYS A 821 17.12 -2.57 13.97
N VAL A 822 16.39 -1.83 13.15
CA VAL A 822 15.65 -0.62 13.56
C VAL A 822 14.23 -1.02 13.91
N ILE A 823 13.75 -0.72 15.12
CA ILE A 823 12.40 -1.08 15.58
C ILE A 823 11.73 0.11 16.27
N HIS A 824 10.58 0.52 15.76
CA HIS A 824 9.72 1.52 16.39
C HIS A 824 8.86 0.87 17.50
N GLN A 825 9.22 1.10 18.76
CA GLN A 825 8.52 0.61 19.97
C GLN A 825 8.39 -0.92 20.10
N PRO A 826 9.46 -1.64 20.54
CA PRO A 826 9.38 -3.07 20.86
C PRO A 826 8.63 -3.31 22.18
N SER A 827 7.82 -4.38 22.22
CA SER A 827 7.27 -4.90 23.48
C SER A 827 8.38 -5.60 24.30
N SER A 828 8.17 -5.78 25.61
CA SER A 828 9.16 -6.43 26.49
C SER A 828 9.64 -7.79 25.97
N ARG A 829 8.70 -8.67 25.57
CA ARG A 829 9.02 -9.99 25.00
C ARG A 829 9.80 -9.93 23.67
N ILE A 830 9.72 -8.83 22.93
CA ILE A 830 10.54 -8.61 21.72
C ILE A 830 11.91 -8.05 22.12
N LEU A 831 11.95 -7.14 23.10
CA LEU A 831 13.18 -6.56 23.65
C LEU A 831 14.10 -7.63 24.27
N GLU A 832 13.53 -8.62 24.96
CA GLU A 832 14.22 -9.80 25.54
C GLU A 832 14.85 -10.75 24.49
N LEU A 833 14.58 -10.53 23.19
CA LEU A 833 15.21 -11.27 22.08
C LEU A 833 16.43 -10.54 21.49
N PHE A 834 16.72 -9.31 21.92
CA PHE A 834 17.90 -8.55 21.51
C PHE A 834 18.97 -8.61 22.59
N ASP A 835 20.22 -8.74 22.15
CA ASP A 835 21.36 -8.80 23.06
C ASP A 835 21.87 -7.36 23.39
N ASP A 836 21.87 -6.45 22.40
CA ASP A 836 22.22 -5.02 22.50
C ASP A 836 21.10 -4.08 22.01
N ILE A 837 21.09 -2.82 22.49
CA ILE A 837 20.19 -1.74 22.06
C ILE A 837 20.93 -0.40 21.86
N TYR A 838 20.45 0.41 20.91
CA TYR A 838 20.95 1.74 20.56
C TYR A 838 19.79 2.75 20.52
N VAL A 839 19.91 3.89 21.21
CA VAL A 839 18.82 4.87 21.43
C VAL A 839 19.22 6.26 20.95
N LEU A 840 18.37 6.88 20.13
CA LEU A 840 18.61 8.18 19.47
C LEU A 840 17.48 9.18 19.76
N SER A 841 17.82 10.46 19.99
CA SER A 841 16.86 11.58 19.97
C SER A 841 17.49 12.82 19.35
N GLU A 842 16.68 13.60 18.61
CA GLU A 842 17.08 14.84 17.90
C GLU A 842 18.35 14.77 17.01
N GLY A 843 18.83 13.58 16.68
CA GLY A 843 20.07 13.34 15.94
C GLY A 843 21.29 13.00 16.82
N HIS A 844 21.11 12.89 18.13
CA HIS A 844 22.11 12.52 19.13
C HIS A 844 21.83 11.14 19.74
N CYS A 845 22.88 10.42 20.13
CA CYS A 845 22.77 9.12 20.81
C CYS A 845 22.70 9.30 22.33
N ILE A 846 21.76 8.62 22.98
CA ILE A 846 21.49 8.68 24.44
C ILE A 846 21.97 7.41 25.15
N TYR A 847 21.90 6.25 24.49
CA TYR A 847 22.37 4.99 25.05
C TYR A 847 22.83 4.01 23.96
N SER A 848 23.91 3.28 24.23
CA SER A 848 24.40 2.16 23.40
C SER A 848 24.97 1.07 24.31
N GLY A 849 24.41 -0.14 24.29
CA GLY A 849 24.87 -1.28 25.11
C GLY A 849 23.83 -2.38 25.35
N PRO A 850 24.11 -3.34 26.25
CA PRO A 850 23.28 -4.52 26.44
C PRO A 850 21.94 -4.21 27.13
N VAL A 851 20.90 -4.96 26.76
CA VAL A 851 19.50 -4.69 27.15
C VAL A 851 19.23 -4.65 28.66
N ASP A 852 19.96 -5.44 29.47
CA ASP A 852 19.87 -5.37 30.93
C ASP A 852 20.53 -4.12 31.55
N GLY A 853 21.57 -3.58 30.89
CA GLY A 853 22.31 -2.40 31.36
C GLY A 853 21.63 -1.05 31.09
N VAL A 854 20.44 -1.05 30.48
CA VAL A 854 19.69 0.18 30.16
C VAL A 854 19.18 0.85 31.44
N ILE A 855 18.62 0.07 32.37
CA ILE A 855 17.93 0.62 33.55
C ILE A 855 18.93 1.11 34.61
N SER A 856 20.11 0.50 34.73
CA SER A 856 21.18 1.01 35.59
C SER A 856 21.71 2.36 35.10
N ALA A 857 22.04 2.48 33.81
CA ALA A 857 22.54 3.73 33.23
C ALA A 857 21.51 4.88 33.30
N LEU A 858 20.22 4.59 33.11
CA LEU A 858 19.17 5.59 33.30
C LEU A 858 19.05 6.01 34.77
N LYS A 859 19.15 5.07 35.71
CA LYS A 859 19.13 5.36 37.15
C LYS A 859 20.35 6.15 37.62
N GLU A 860 21.52 5.92 37.05
CA GLU A 860 22.76 6.69 37.28
C GLU A 860 22.60 8.17 36.87
N ALA A 861 21.83 8.46 35.81
CA ALA A 861 21.48 9.82 35.39
C ALA A 861 20.25 10.42 36.12
N GLY A 862 19.75 9.76 37.16
CA GLY A 862 18.65 10.22 38.01
C GLY A 862 17.25 9.73 37.60
N TYR A 863 17.12 8.89 36.56
CA TYR A 863 15.82 8.41 36.08
C TYR A 863 15.46 7.05 36.69
N GLU A 864 14.59 7.03 37.71
CA GLU A 864 14.08 5.76 38.28
C GLU A 864 12.98 5.13 37.42
N CYS A 865 13.18 3.87 37.04
CA CYS A 865 12.20 3.06 36.30
C CYS A 865 11.16 2.44 37.26
N PRO A 866 9.84 2.65 37.05
CA PRO A 866 8.81 2.04 37.90
C PRO A 866 8.79 0.51 37.82
N GLN A 867 8.37 -0.15 38.90
CA GLN A 867 8.15 -1.61 38.88
C GLN A 867 7.12 -1.99 37.80
N TYR A 868 7.39 -3.10 37.09
CA TYR A 868 6.58 -3.63 35.99
C TYR A 868 6.43 -2.73 34.75
N TYR A 869 7.26 -1.69 34.61
CA TYR A 869 7.29 -0.85 33.40
C TYR A 869 8.10 -1.50 32.25
N ASN A 870 7.74 -1.24 30.99
CA ASN A 870 8.54 -1.70 29.85
C ASN A 870 9.83 -0.87 29.74
N ARG A 871 10.98 -1.55 29.76
CA ARG A 871 12.30 -0.91 29.71
C ARG A 871 12.51 -0.07 28.45
N ALA A 872 11.98 -0.51 27.30
CA ALA A 872 12.09 0.22 26.04
C ALA A 872 11.19 1.49 26.02
N ASP A 873 9.96 1.41 26.51
CA ASP A 873 9.08 2.59 26.58
C ASP A 873 9.63 3.63 27.54
N PHE A 874 10.22 3.22 28.67
CA PHE A 874 10.91 4.12 29.59
C PHE A 874 12.12 4.83 28.94
N ALA A 875 12.95 4.09 28.20
CA ALA A 875 14.08 4.66 27.46
C ALA A 875 13.62 5.64 26.36
N LEU A 876 12.47 5.38 25.71
CA LEU A 876 11.88 6.27 24.71
C LEU A 876 11.25 7.53 25.33
N GLU A 877 10.66 7.45 26.52
CA GLU A 877 10.16 8.62 27.27
C GLU A 877 11.27 9.53 27.78
N VAL A 878 12.39 8.96 28.23
CA VAL A 878 13.60 9.75 28.54
C VAL A 878 14.17 10.38 27.26
N ALA A 879 14.13 9.66 26.13
CA ALA A 879 14.54 10.19 24.84
C ALA A 879 13.63 11.32 24.30
N SER A 880 12.34 11.32 24.63
CA SER A 880 11.42 12.44 24.32
C SER A 880 11.42 13.57 25.35
N GLN A 881 12.26 13.48 26.39
CA GLN A 881 12.39 14.46 27.48
C GLN A 881 11.09 14.66 28.30
N ASP A 882 10.21 13.65 28.33
CA ASP A 882 8.91 13.70 29.04
C ASP A 882 9.03 13.46 30.57
N ARG A 883 10.25 13.33 31.12
CA ARG A 883 10.52 13.11 32.56
C ARG A 883 11.68 13.98 33.07
N GLU A 884 11.59 14.42 34.33
CA GLU A 884 12.64 15.19 35.01
C GLU A 884 13.84 14.29 35.37
N GLY A 885 15.06 14.76 35.09
CA GLY A 885 16.34 14.06 35.27
C GLY A 885 17.45 14.71 34.43
N SER A 886 18.69 14.21 34.50
CA SER A 886 19.82 14.86 33.79
C SER A 886 20.06 14.28 32.39
N PHE A 887 19.44 14.90 31.40
CA PHE A 887 19.63 14.57 29.98
C PHE A 887 21.07 14.86 29.50
N GLU A 888 21.71 15.91 30.05
CA GLU A 888 23.10 16.24 29.74
C GLU A 888 24.07 15.19 30.27
N ALA A 889 23.85 14.66 31.49
CA ALA A 889 24.67 13.56 32.02
C ALA A 889 24.59 12.28 31.15
N LEU A 890 23.43 11.99 30.54
CA LEU A 890 23.32 10.90 29.56
C LEU A 890 24.16 11.18 28.31
N LEU A 891 24.06 12.38 27.72
CA LEU A 891 24.86 12.76 26.55
C LEU A 891 26.37 12.75 26.84
N GLU A 892 26.79 13.23 28.01
CA GLU A 892 28.19 13.16 28.45
C GLU A 892 28.64 11.73 28.68
N SER A 893 27.82 10.87 29.29
CA SER A 893 28.15 9.44 29.47
C SER A 893 28.45 8.75 28.14
N GLN A 894 27.69 9.04 27.07
CA GLN A 894 27.91 8.45 25.75
C GLN A 894 29.07 9.10 25.00
N ARG A 895 29.29 10.41 25.14
CA ARG A 895 30.48 11.11 24.60
C ARG A 895 31.77 10.57 25.22
N ASN A 896 31.77 10.31 26.53
CA ASN A 896 32.91 9.76 27.25
C ASN A 896 33.12 8.25 26.95
N LYS A 897 32.06 7.54 26.56
CA LYS A 897 32.11 6.13 26.11
C LYS A 897 32.67 5.96 24.70
N TYR A 898 32.51 6.98 23.84
CA TYR A 898 33.04 7.02 22.48
C TYR A 898 33.64 8.40 22.18
N PRO A 899 34.81 8.74 22.77
CA PRO A 899 35.44 10.02 22.53
C PRO A 899 35.76 10.19 21.04
N LEU A 900 35.37 11.34 20.49
CA LEU A 900 35.89 11.79 19.20
C LEU A 900 37.42 11.89 19.32
N PRO A 901 38.19 11.53 18.27
CA PRO A 901 39.61 11.87 18.22
C PRO A 901 39.74 13.39 18.32
N LEU A 902 40.22 13.88 19.47
CA LEU A 902 40.61 15.27 19.63
C LEU A 902 41.81 15.52 18.73
N GLN A 903 41.58 16.29 17.68
CA GLN A 903 42.62 16.73 16.77
C GLN A 903 42.92 18.18 17.14
N ASP A 904 43.87 18.35 18.06
CA ASP A 904 44.26 19.67 18.56
C ASP A 904 44.76 20.57 17.41
N PRO A 905 44.50 21.89 17.43
CA PRO A 905 44.77 22.74 16.27
C PRO A 905 46.26 23.00 15.99
N ASP A 906 47.10 22.92 17.01
CA ASP A 906 48.49 23.40 16.99
C ASP A 906 49.49 22.36 17.56
N ASP A 907 49.80 21.33 16.78
CA ASP A 907 51.19 20.84 16.69
C ASP A 907 51.51 20.42 15.25
N SER A 908 52.61 20.94 14.72
CA SER A 908 53.08 20.68 13.36
C SER A 908 54.38 19.88 13.31
N SER A 909 54.77 19.23 14.41
CA SER A 909 55.95 18.37 14.46
C SER A 909 55.86 17.28 15.54
N ASN A 910 55.50 16.05 15.16
CA ASN A 910 56.08 14.82 15.75
C ASN A 910 55.69 13.55 14.96
N GLU A 911 56.68 12.90 14.33
CA GLU A 911 56.48 11.60 13.69
C GLU A 911 56.44 10.47 14.75
N VAL A 912 55.25 9.98 15.10
CA VAL A 912 55.12 8.71 15.85
C VAL A 912 55.50 7.55 14.93
N THR A 913 56.81 7.35 14.81
CA THR A 913 57.45 6.38 13.94
C THR A 913 57.14 4.97 14.41
N TYR A 914 56.17 4.31 13.76
CA TYR A 914 56.01 2.86 13.87
C TYR A 914 57.17 2.18 13.14
N VAL A 915 58.25 1.96 13.89
CA VAL A 915 59.49 1.34 13.41
C VAL A 915 59.21 -0.03 12.82
N THR A 916 59.22 -0.11 11.49
CA THR A 916 59.32 -1.36 10.74
C THR A 916 60.70 -1.98 11.00
N LYS A 917 60.81 -2.71 12.12
CA LYS A 917 61.99 -3.50 12.46
C LYS A 917 62.09 -4.70 11.52
N SER A 918 62.64 -4.44 10.34
CA SER A 918 62.96 -5.47 9.36
C SER A 918 64.04 -6.39 9.92
N LYS A 919 63.78 -7.70 9.88
CA LYS A 919 64.82 -8.70 9.70
C LYS A 919 64.38 -9.69 8.63
N SER A 920 64.98 -9.54 7.46
CA SER A 920 65.08 -10.62 6.48
C SER A 920 66.02 -11.70 7.01
N SER A 921 65.62 -12.97 6.91
CA SER A 921 66.47 -14.11 6.52
C SER A 921 65.73 -15.44 6.72
N GLY A 922 65.90 -16.37 5.76
CA GLY A 922 65.75 -17.82 6.00
C GLY A 922 64.33 -18.40 6.16
N GLY A 923 63.72 -18.87 5.06
CA GLY A 923 62.53 -19.74 5.11
C GLY A 923 61.94 -20.01 3.73
N LYS A 924 61.87 -21.28 3.31
CA LYS A 924 61.30 -21.69 2.01
C LYS A 924 59.81 -22.03 2.12
N GLN A 925 59.12 -21.99 0.97
CA GLN A 925 57.82 -22.64 0.68
C GLN A 925 56.56 -22.14 1.40
N LYS A 926 55.79 -21.30 0.69
CA LYS A 926 54.52 -21.74 0.05
C LYS A 926 54.12 -20.76 -1.07
N LEU A 927 53.81 -21.28 -2.26
CA LEU A 927 53.21 -20.46 -3.33
C LEU A 927 51.75 -20.19 -2.98
N VAL A 928 51.45 -18.99 -2.50
CA VAL A 928 50.07 -18.47 -2.47
C VAL A 928 49.79 -17.82 -3.82
N GLN A 929 49.12 -18.56 -4.72
CA GLN A 929 48.63 -18.00 -5.98
C GLN A 929 47.70 -16.81 -5.70
N LYS A 930 47.99 -15.67 -6.34
CA LYS A 930 47.27 -14.41 -6.16
C LYS A 930 45.96 -14.40 -6.95
N THR A 931 45.07 -15.33 -6.62
CA THR A 931 43.77 -15.53 -7.28
C THR A 931 42.91 -14.28 -7.16
N GLN A 932 42.68 -13.59 -8.28
CA GLN A 932 41.74 -12.48 -8.33
C GLN A 932 40.33 -12.99 -7.99
N LYS A 933 39.79 -12.58 -6.84
CA LYS A 933 38.38 -12.83 -6.50
C LYS A 933 37.50 -12.04 -7.48
N LEU A 934 36.86 -12.75 -8.41
CA LEU A 934 35.81 -12.19 -9.25
C LEU A 934 34.69 -11.62 -8.38
N MET A 935 34.31 -10.36 -8.62
CA MET A 935 33.26 -9.65 -7.86
C MET A 935 31.88 -10.31 -7.98
N TYR A 936 31.65 -11.09 -9.04
CA TYR A 936 30.42 -11.84 -9.28
C TYR A 936 30.74 -13.33 -9.46
N PRO A 937 29.89 -14.25 -8.94
CA PRO A 937 30.12 -15.69 -9.00
C PRO A 937 29.83 -16.30 -10.39
N ILE A 938 29.31 -15.51 -11.32
CA ILE A 938 28.81 -15.92 -12.64
C ILE A 938 29.28 -14.92 -13.70
N SER A 939 29.57 -15.39 -14.91
CA SER A 939 29.99 -14.55 -16.05
C SER A 939 28.92 -13.54 -16.46
N GLY A 940 29.33 -12.35 -16.92
CA GLY A 940 28.41 -11.27 -17.31
C GLY A 940 27.40 -11.67 -18.39
N TRP A 941 27.78 -12.56 -19.32
CA TRP A 941 26.89 -13.11 -20.34
C TRP A 941 25.77 -13.97 -19.75
N ASN A 942 26.09 -14.86 -18.81
CA ASN A 942 25.10 -15.72 -18.16
C ASN A 942 24.16 -14.90 -17.26
N GLN A 943 24.69 -13.88 -16.56
CA GLN A 943 23.87 -12.89 -15.85
C GLN A 943 22.88 -12.21 -16.81
N PHE A 944 23.37 -11.67 -17.93
CA PHE A 944 22.57 -11.01 -18.96
C PHE A 944 21.48 -11.91 -19.54
N LEU A 945 21.76 -13.19 -19.79
CA LEU A 945 20.78 -14.15 -20.30
C LEU A 945 19.66 -14.44 -19.28
N VAL A 946 20.02 -14.70 -18.01
CA VAL A 946 19.05 -14.89 -16.91
C VAL A 946 18.18 -13.64 -16.72
N LEU A 947 18.80 -12.45 -16.72
CA LEU A 947 18.08 -11.18 -16.57
C LEU A 947 17.18 -10.87 -17.77
N SER A 948 17.62 -11.16 -18.99
CA SER A 948 16.80 -10.95 -20.20
C SER A 948 15.56 -11.85 -20.21
N ARG A 949 15.74 -13.14 -19.86
CA ARG A 949 14.63 -14.09 -19.68
C ARG A 949 13.66 -13.62 -18.59
N ARG A 950 14.17 -13.12 -17.47
CA ARG A 950 13.36 -12.54 -16.38
C ARG A 950 12.55 -11.34 -16.85
N SER A 951 13.20 -10.36 -17.48
CA SER A 951 12.57 -9.10 -17.89
C SER A 951 11.51 -9.33 -18.96
N LEU A 952 11.80 -10.13 -19.99
CA LEU A 952 10.80 -10.51 -21.01
C LEU A 952 9.60 -11.25 -20.41
N LEU A 953 9.83 -12.16 -19.46
CA LEU A 953 8.76 -12.89 -18.77
C LEU A 953 7.89 -11.95 -17.90
N CYS A 954 8.50 -10.94 -17.27
CA CYS A 954 7.77 -9.90 -16.54
C CYS A 954 6.92 -9.04 -17.48
N THR A 955 7.49 -8.54 -18.59
CA THR A 955 6.77 -7.72 -19.58
C THR A 955 5.60 -8.48 -20.20
N TYR A 956 5.81 -9.73 -20.63
CA TYR A 956 4.77 -10.58 -21.20
C TYR A 956 3.61 -10.86 -20.21
N ARG A 957 3.93 -11.03 -18.92
CA ARG A 957 2.93 -11.26 -17.86
C ARG A 957 2.21 -9.99 -17.38
N ASP A 958 2.54 -8.80 -17.89
CA ASP A 958 1.89 -7.51 -17.56
C ASP A 958 1.27 -6.81 -18.79
N PHE A 959 0.56 -7.60 -19.59
CA PHE A 959 -0.04 -7.18 -20.86
C PHE A 959 -0.95 -5.93 -20.75
N PHE A 960 -1.58 -5.68 -19.59
CA PHE A 960 -2.55 -4.58 -19.42
C PHE A 960 -1.95 -3.19 -19.68
N PHE A 961 -0.76 -2.89 -19.15
CA PHE A 961 -0.12 -1.59 -19.39
C PHE A 961 0.43 -1.45 -20.81
N ALA A 962 0.91 -2.55 -21.41
CA ALA A 962 1.30 -2.58 -22.81
C ALA A 962 0.10 -2.33 -23.76
N GLN A 963 -1.02 -3.02 -23.50
CA GLN A 963 -2.27 -2.88 -24.23
C GLN A 963 -2.80 -1.44 -24.20
N LEU A 964 -2.84 -0.80 -23.02
CA LEU A 964 -3.25 0.60 -22.90
C LEU A 964 -2.35 1.57 -23.69
N ARG A 965 -1.03 1.32 -23.74
CA ARG A 965 -0.07 2.12 -24.49
C ARG A 965 -0.24 1.98 -26.01
N VAL A 966 -0.54 0.78 -26.51
CA VAL A 966 -0.84 0.57 -27.95
C VAL A 966 -2.19 1.21 -28.32
N ILE A 967 -3.23 1.03 -27.49
CA ILE A 967 -4.56 1.64 -27.73
C ILE A 967 -4.49 3.17 -27.77
N SER A 968 -3.70 3.82 -26.91
CA SER A 968 -3.57 5.28 -26.93
C SER A 968 -2.84 5.79 -28.18
N HIS A 969 -1.84 5.06 -28.69
CA HIS A 969 -1.17 5.41 -29.95
C HIS A 969 -2.10 5.25 -31.16
N ILE A 970 -2.95 4.22 -31.20
CA ILE A 970 -4.00 4.07 -32.23
C ILE A 970 -4.97 5.26 -32.16
N PHE A 971 -5.54 5.53 -30.98
CA PHE A 971 -6.56 6.57 -30.81
C PHE A 971 -6.03 7.97 -31.18
N VAL A 972 -4.83 8.34 -30.72
CA VAL A 972 -4.24 9.66 -31.04
C VAL A 972 -3.73 9.74 -32.48
N GLY A 973 -3.30 8.62 -33.08
CA GLY A 973 -2.98 8.54 -34.51
C GLY A 973 -4.19 8.85 -35.39
N ILE A 974 -5.35 8.26 -35.07
CA ILE A 974 -6.63 8.57 -35.73
C ILE A 974 -7.00 10.04 -35.49
N LEU A 975 -6.94 10.52 -34.24
CA LEU A 975 -7.31 11.88 -33.88
C LEU A 975 -6.49 12.93 -34.64
N LEU A 976 -5.16 12.83 -34.63
CA LEU A 976 -4.28 13.78 -35.32
C LEU A 976 -4.37 13.65 -36.84
N GLY A 977 -4.52 12.43 -37.37
CA GLY A 977 -4.76 12.20 -38.79
C GLY A 977 -6.05 12.88 -39.29
N LEU A 978 -7.12 12.87 -38.50
CA LEU A 978 -8.37 13.57 -38.81
C LEU A 978 -8.29 15.09 -38.60
N VAL A 979 -7.50 15.57 -37.63
CA VAL A 979 -7.25 17.03 -37.42
C VAL A 979 -6.54 17.65 -38.63
N PHE A 980 -5.59 16.92 -39.22
CA PHE A 980 -4.73 17.38 -40.30
C PHE A 980 -5.02 16.67 -41.64
N PHE A 981 -6.28 16.31 -41.90
CA PHE A 981 -6.69 15.51 -43.05
C PHE A 981 -6.36 16.18 -44.40
N ASP A 982 -5.66 15.45 -45.28
CA ASP A 982 -5.18 15.88 -46.60
C ASP A 982 -4.58 17.31 -46.63
N ILE A 983 -3.50 17.49 -45.86
CA ILE A 983 -2.77 18.76 -45.72
C ILE A 983 -1.39 18.70 -46.41
N GLY A 984 -0.72 17.54 -46.44
CA GLY A 984 0.60 17.37 -47.07
C GLY A 984 0.64 17.55 -48.60
N SER A 985 -0.54 17.56 -49.24
CA SER A 985 -0.76 17.73 -50.69
C SER A 985 -0.68 19.18 -51.19
N TYR A 986 -0.91 20.17 -50.31
CA TYR A 986 -1.20 21.57 -50.68
C TYR A 986 -0.12 22.57 -50.23
N ALA A 987 0.43 23.31 -51.18
CA ALA A 987 1.44 24.35 -50.96
C ALA A 987 0.94 25.50 -50.05
N SER A 988 -0.34 25.87 -50.15
CA SER A 988 -0.95 26.91 -49.32
C SER A 988 -1.11 26.53 -47.85
N LYS A 989 -1.07 25.24 -47.51
CA LYS A 989 -1.17 24.70 -46.14
C LYS A 989 0.18 24.21 -45.57
N VAL A 990 1.31 24.63 -46.17
CA VAL A 990 2.64 24.13 -45.78
C VAL A 990 2.95 24.39 -44.29
N LEU A 991 2.64 25.57 -43.76
CA LEU A 991 2.84 25.89 -42.34
C LEU A 991 2.04 24.93 -41.44
N THR A 992 0.77 24.70 -41.78
CA THR A 992 -0.10 23.71 -41.13
C THR A 992 0.49 22.29 -41.15
N ASN A 993 1.10 21.88 -42.28
CA ASN A 993 1.74 20.57 -42.39
C ASN A 993 2.99 20.47 -41.52
N ILE A 994 3.80 21.53 -41.46
CA ILE A 994 4.99 21.62 -40.59
C ILE A 994 4.58 21.46 -39.11
N SER A 995 3.47 22.10 -38.70
CA SER A 995 2.87 21.88 -37.38
C SER A 995 2.48 20.41 -37.18
N CYS A 996 1.77 19.78 -38.14
CA CYS A 996 1.37 18.38 -38.07
C CYS A 996 2.56 17.44 -37.77
N LEU A 997 3.65 17.58 -38.52
CA LEU A 997 4.87 16.79 -38.33
C LEU A 997 5.47 17.02 -36.93
N PHE A 998 5.48 18.26 -36.43
CA PHE A 998 5.96 18.58 -35.08
C PHE A 998 5.10 17.91 -33.98
N PHE A 999 3.79 17.75 -34.18
CA PHE A 999 2.93 17.01 -33.24
C PHE A 999 3.15 15.52 -33.23
N PHE A 1000 3.45 14.92 -34.39
CA PHE A 1000 3.80 13.51 -34.46
C PHE A 1000 5.02 13.23 -33.57
N LEU A 1001 6.07 14.06 -33.68
CA LEU A 1001 7.25 14.00 -32.82
C LEU A 1001 6.92 14.23 -31.33
N LEU A 1002 6.12 15.26 -31.01
CA LEU A 1002 5.79 15.62 -29.62
C LEU A 1002 4.93 14.55 -28.93
N PHE A 1003 3.95 13.96 -29.63
CA PHE A 1003 3.14 12.87 -29.09
C PHE A 1003 3.97 11.60 -28.89
N ILE A 1004 4.75 11.20 -29.90
CA ILE A 1004 5.66 10.05 -29.78
C ILE A 1004 6.62 10.24 -28.61
N PHE A 1005 7.13 11.46 -28.39
CA PHE A 1005 7.99 11.72 -27.24
C PHE A 1005 7.26 11.48 -25.91
N PHE A 1006 6.17 12.22 -25.61
CA PHE A 1006 5.52 12.11 -24.30
C PHE A 1006 4.84 10.76 -24.07
N GLY A 1007 4.29 10.13 -25.11
CA GLY A 1007 3.65 8.82 -25.06
C GLY A 1007 4.61 7.66 -24.72
N ASN A 1008 5.92 7.83 -24.95
CA ASN A 1008 6.94 6.84 -24.63
C ASN A 1008 7.78 7.21 -23.38
N ALA A 1009 7.97 8.49 -23.09
CA ALA A 1009 8.69 8.96 -21.89
C ALA A 1009 7.88 8.80 -20.58
N MET A 1010 6.61 9.23 -20.56
CA MET A 1010 5.82 9.33 -19.32
C MET A 1010 5.46 7.99 -18.66
N PRO A 1011 4.95 6.96 -19.38
CA PRO A 1011 4.62 5.67 -18.76
C PRO A 1011 5.85 5.01 -18.14
N THR A 1012 6.99 5.15 -18.81
CA THR A 1012 8.30 4.65 -18.39
C THR A 1012 8.76 5.32 -17.08
N ALA A 1013 8.60 6.63 -16.95
CA ALA A 1013 8.99 7.37 -15.74
C ALA A 1013 8.10 7.09 -14.51
N LEU A 1014 6.87 6.63 -14.72
CA LEU A 1014 5.95 6.17 -13.66
C LEU A 1014 6.32 4.76 -13.17
N SER A 1015 6.57 3.83 -14.08
CA SER A 1015 6.81 2.42 -13.75
C SER A 1015 8.26 2.15 -13.31
N TYR A 1016 9.24 2.68 -14.04
CA TYR A 1016 10.65 2.34 -13.88
C TYR A 1016 11.23 2.62 -12.48
N PRO A 1017 10.84 3.66 -11.71
CA PRO A 1017 11.34 3.84 -10.35
C PRO A 1017 11.10 2.66 -9.41
N SER A 1018 10.06 1.86 -9.66
CA SER A 1018 9.75 0.66 -8.88
C SER A 1018 10.59 -0.56 -9.30
N GLU A 1019 10.81 -0.74 -10.61
CA GLU A 1019 11.73 -1.76 -11.16
C GLU A 1019 13.18 -1.44 -10.75
N ALA A 1020 13.56 -0.16 -10.85
CA ALA A 1020 14.85 0.37 -10.46
C ALA A 1020 15.13 0.25 -8.95
N SER A 1021 14.11 0.18 -8.07
CA SER A 1021 14.34 -0.07 -6.63
C SER A 1021 14.65 -1.55 -6.35
N VAL A 1022 14.09 -2.48 -7.14
CA VAL A 1022 14.51 -3.90 -7.12
C VAL A 1022 15.94 -4.03 -7.62
N PHE A 1023 16.25 -3.45 -8.79
CA PHE A 1023 17.60 -3.40 -9.35
C PHE A 1023 18.62 -2.82 -8.36
N LEU A 1024 18.29 -1.70 -7.73
CA LEU A 1024 19.15 -1.00 -6.77
C LEU A 1024 19.54 -1.93 -5.62
N ARG A 1025 18.58 -2.68 -5.04
CA ARG A 1025 18.88 -3.68 -4.01
C ARG A 1025 19.69 -4.86 -4.55
N GLU A 1026 19.30 -5.45 -5.67
CA GLU A 1026 19.99 -6.63 -6.23
C GLU A 1026 21.44 -6.32 -6.62
N HIS A 1027 21.72 -5.12 -7.14
CA HIS A 1027 23.08 -4.66 -7.41
C HIS A 1027 23.79 -4.09 -6.17
N LEU A 1028 23.08 -3.68 -5.12
CA LEU A 1028 23.68 -3.45 -3.80
C LEU A 1028 24.19 -4.78 -3.22
N ASN A 1029 23.39 -5.83 -3.24
CA ASN A 1029 23.74 -7.16 -2.73
C ASN A 1029 24.53 -8.02 -3.75
N ASN A 1030 25.18 -7.39 -4.74
CA ASN A 1030 26.10 -7.98 -5.72
C ASN A 1030 25.60 -9.17 -6.56
N TRP A 1031 24.31 -9.23 -6.90
CA TRP A 1031 23.75 -10.35 -7.69
C TRP A 1031 24.28 -10.39 -9.13
N TYR A 1032 24.53 -9.22 -9.73
CA TYR A 1032 24.94 -9.09 -11.14
C TYR A 1032 25.48 -7.69 -11.43
N SER A 1033 26.19 -7.53 -12.55
CA SER A 1033 26.75 -6.23 -12.96
C SER A 1033 25.68 -5.28 -13.53
N LEU A 1034 25.87 -3.97 -13.35
CA LEU A 1034 25.02 -2.92 -13.94
C LEU A 1034 24.91 -3.09 -15.48
N GLY A 1035 25.99 -3.48 -16.16
CA GLY A 1035 25.98 -3.72 -17.61
C GLY A 1035 25.08 -4.88 -18.02
N SER A 1036 25.14 -6.00 -17.29
CA SER A 1036 24.32 -7.19 -17.53
C SER A 1036 22.82 -6.88 -17.46
N TYR A 1037 22.42 -6.10 -16.45
CA TYR A 1037 21.04 -5.63 -16.30
C TYR A 1037 20.66 -4.60 -17.36
N PHE A 1038 21.50 -3.60 -17.60
CA PHE A 1038 21.20 -2.51 -18.53
C PHE A 1038 20.98 -3.04 -19.97
N ALA A 1039 21.84 -3.94 -20.44
CA ALA A 1039 21.65 -4.64 -21.71
C ALA A 1039 20.35 -5.46 -21.74
N SER A 1040 20.04 -6.19 -20.66
CA SER A 1040 18.79 -6.97 -20.57
C SER A 1040 17.52 -6.10 -20.60
N LYS A 1041 17.60 -4.87 -20.06
CA LYS A 1041 16.48 -3.93 -20.00
C LYS A 1041 16.20 -3.31 -21.37
N ILE A 1042 17.23 -2.89 -22.09
CA ILE A 1042 17.10 -2.37 -23.46
C ILE A 1042 16.38 -3.40 -24.36
N ILE A 1043 16.79 -4.67 -24.30
CA ILE A 1043 16.20 -5.73 -25.14
C ILE A 1043 14.77 -6.07 -24.72
N ALA A 1044 14.46 -6.11 -23.41
CA ALA A 1044 13.11 -6.38 -22.94
C ALA A 1044 12.09 -5.26 -23.26
N ASP A 1045 12.57 -4.02 -23.44
CA ASP A 1045 11.77 -2.85 -23.76
C ASP A 1045 11.61 -2.62 -25.28
N LEU A 1046 12.56 -3.09 -26.11
CA LEU A 1046 12.63 -2.85 -27.56
C LEU A 1046 11.34 -3.19 -28.35
N PRO A 1047 10.61 -4.30 -28.09
CA PRO A 1047 9.42 -4.63 -28.89
C PRO A 1047 8.32 -3.56 -28.82
N LEU A 1048 8.14 -2.94 -27.64
CA LEU A 1048 7.16 -1.86 -27.46
C LEU A 1048 7.65 -0.54 -28.08
N GLN A 1049 8.97 -0.30 -28.12
CA GLN A 1049 9.56 0.86 -28.79
C GLN A 1049 9.38 0.81 -30.30
N ILE A 1050 9.31 -0.38 -30.91
CA ILE A 1050 9.04 -0.55 -32.35
C ILE A 1050 7.53 -0.45 -32.63
N ILE A 1051 6.69 -1.19 -31.88
CA ILE A 1051 5.25 -1.29 -32.17
C ILE A 1051 4.52 0.06 -32.03
N CYS A 1052 4.77 0.81 -30.95
CA CYS A 1052 4.00 2.02 -30.63
C CYS A 1052 4.12 3.14 -31.69
N PRO A 1053 5.32 3.59 -32.11
CA PRO A 1053 5.45 4.61 -33.16
C PRO A 1053 5.07 4.08 -34.54
N SER A 1054 5.31 2.80 -34.84
CA SER A 1054 4.97 2.21 -36.14
C SER A 1054 3.46 2.24 -36.41
N VAL A 1055 2.65 1.83 -35.43
CA VAL A 1055 1.18 1.87 -35.54
C VAL A 1055 0.65 3.31 -35.59
N PHE A 1056 1.27 4.22 -34.84
CA PHE A 1056 0.90 5.64 -34.85
C PHE A 1056 1.16 6.30 -36.23
N ILE A 1057 2.38 6.15 -36.77
CA ILE A 1057 2.75 6.81 -38.04
C ILE A 1057 2.03 6.18 -39.23
N LEU A 1058 1.79 4.86 -39.23
CA LEU A 1058 0.99 4.18 -40.25
C LEU A 1058 -0.42 4.80 -40.39
N ILE A 1059 -1.03 5.24 -39.30
CA ILE A 1059 -2.33 5.92 -39.32
C ILE A 1059 -2.15 7.41 -39.69
N GLY A 1060 -1.33 8.15 -38.95
CA GLY A 1060 -1.22 9.61 -39.08
C GLY A 1060 -0.66 10.07 -40.44
N TYR A 1061 0.27 9.32 -41.04
CA TYR A 1061 0.92 9.68 -42.30
C TYR A 1061 -0.04 9.61 -43.48
N PHE A 1062 -0.80 8.52 -43.61
CA PHE A 1062 -1.73 8.35 -44.72
C PHE A 1062 -3.01 9.18 -44.57
N LEU A 1063 -3.50 9.44 -43.35
CA LEU A 1063 -4.64 10.34 -43.14
C LEU A 1063 -4.30 11.81 -43.44
N SER A 1064 -3.07 12.27 -43.16
CA SER A 1064 -2.68 13.67 -43.36
C SER A 1064 -2.22 14.03 -44.79
N GLY A 1065 -2.27 13.08 -45.73
CA GLY A 1065 -1.93 13.33 -47.15
C GLY A 1065 -0.43 13.55 -47.39
N GLN A 1066 0.44 12.86 -46.66
CA GLN A 1066 1.89 12.90 -46.94
C GLN A 1066 2.25 12.15 -48.24
N PRO A 1067 3.43 12.42 -48.85
CA PRO A 1067 3.86 11.76 -50.09
C PRO A 1067 3.85 10.23 -50.00
N LYS A 1068 3.36 9.54 -51.03
CA LYS A 1068 3.26 8.07 -51.06
C LYS A 1068 4.56 7.36 -51.48
N GLU A 1069 5.67 8.09 -51.52
CA GLU A 1069 6.99 7.57 -51.86
C GLU A 1069 7.56 6.72 -50.71
N GLU A 1070 7.91 5.46 -50.97
CA GLU A 1070 8.31 4.50 -49.93
C GLU A 1070 9.55 4.98 -49.15
N ASP A 1071 10.52 5.59 -49.83
CA ASP A 1071 11.70 6.19 -49.21
C ASP A 1071 11.35 7.28 -48.19
N ARG A 1072 10.38 8.15 -48.51
CA ARG A 1072 9.96 9.25 -47.61
C ARG A 1072 9.18 8.73 -46.41
N PHE A 1073 8.40 7.66 -46.59
CA PHE A 1073 7.76 6.97 -45.47
C PHE A 1073 8.80 6.31 -44.57
N ALA A 1074 9.79 5.62 -45.15
CA ALA A 1074 10.88 4.97 -44.41
C ALA A 1074 11.73 5.99 -43.62
N MET A 1075 12.08 7.12 -44.23
CA MET A 1075 12.78 8.22 -43.57
C MET A 1075 11.97 8.79 -42.38
N MET A 1076 10.68 9.06 -42.56
CA MET A 1076 9.80 9.56 -41.49
C MET A 1076 9.64 8.54 -40.36
N TRP A 1077 9.43 7.25 -40.70
CA TRP A 1077 9.35 6.16 -39.74
C TRP A 1077 10.64 6.01 -38.92
N LEU A 1078 11.81 6.13 -39.55
CA LEU A 1078 13.11 6.08 -38.88
C LEU A 1078 13.27 7.22 -37.86
N ILE A 1079 12.93 8.46 -38.22
CA ILE A 1079 12.98 9.60 -37.29
C ILE A 1079 11.98 9.39 -36.13
N CYS A 1080 10.78 8.91 -36.41
CA CYS A 1080 9.78 8.57 -35.40
C CYS A 1080 10.26 7.48 -34.42
N LEU A 1081 10.92 6.44 -34.93
CA LEU A 1081 11.50 5.35 -34.13
C LEU A 1081 12.64 5.85 -33.24
N LEU A 1082 13.59 6.61 -33.80
CA LEU A 1082 14.69 7.21 -33.03
C LEU A 1082 14.19 8.19 -31.97
N THR A 1083 13.12 8.93 -32.25
CA THR A 1083 12.44 9.81 -31.29
C THR A 1083 11.81 8.99 -30.15
N ALA A 1084 11.14 7.87 -30.44
CA ALA A 1084 10.57 6.97 -29.43
C ALA A 1084 11.65 6.34 -28.52
N ILE A 1085 12.77 5.88 -29.10
CA ILE A 1085 13.91 5.32 -28.37
C ILE A 1085 14.55 6.37 -27.45
N SER A 1086 14.79 7.58 -27.97
CA SER A 1086 15.34 8.71 -27.20
C SER A 1086 14.41 9.14 -26.06
N ALA A 1087 13.10 9.20 -26.33
CA ALA A 1087 12.10 9.54 -25.33
C ALA A 1087 11.99 8.49 -24.22
N GLN A 1088 12.03 7.20 -24.56
CA GLN A 1088 12.06 6.15 -23.55
C GLN A 1088 13.37 6.16 -22.74
N ALA A 1089 14.52 6.46 -23.36
CA ALA A 1089 15.77 6.65 -22.64
C ALA A 1089 15.69 7.85 -21.66
N MET A 1090 15.07 8.97 -22.05
CA MET A 1090 14.81 10.10 -21.13
C MET A 1090 13.82 9.75 -20.01
N GLY A 1091 12.81 8.91 -20.30
CA GLY A 1091 11.89 8.34 -19.30
C GLY A 1091 12.59 7.45 -18.26
N LEU A 1092 13.44 6.53 -18.74
CA LEU A 1092 14.32 5.71 -17.90
C LEU A 1092 15.29 6.58 -17.09
N LEU A 1093 15.85 7.64 -17.68
CA LEU A 1093 16.79 8.56 -17.02
C LEU A 1093 16.14 9.30 -15.85
N ALA A 1094 14.95 9.87 -16.07
CA ALA A 1094 14.22 10.55 -15.01
C ALA A 1094 13.80 9.57 -13.88
N GLY A 1095 13.35 8.37 -14.24
CA GLY A 1095 13.00 7.32 -13.26
C GLY A 1095 14.21 6.70 -12.54
N ALA A 1096 15.39 6.72 -13.18
CA ALA A 1096 16.67 6.35 -12.58
C ALA A 1096 17.18 7.41 -11.61
N ALA A 1097 17.06 8.70 -11.95
CA ALA A 1097 17.65 9.78 -11.16
C ALA A 1097 16.76 10.32 -10.02
N PHE A 1098 15.43 10.26 -10.16
CA PHE A 1098 14.50 10.95 -9.25
C PHE A 1098 13.37 10.03 -8.70
N SER A 1099 12.65 10.49 -7.68
CA SER A 1099 11.44 9.82 -7.18
C SER A 1099 10.28 9.94 -8.17
N VAL A 1100 9.28 9.06 -8.13
CA VAL A 1100 8.12 9.06 -9.06
C VAL A 1100 7.47 10.46 -9.18
N GLN A 1101 7.26 11.11 -8.04
CA GLN A 1101 6.64 12.45 -7.94
C GLN A 1101 7.50 13.56 -8.54
N VAL A 1102 8.82 13.37 -8.63
CA VAL A 1102 9.77 14.33 -9.23
C VAL A 1102 10.10 13.96 -10.68
N GLY A 1103 10.13 12.68 -11.06
CA GLY A 1103 10.49 12.20 -12.40
C GLY A 1103 9.43 12.47 -13.48
N ILE A 1104 8.17 12.09 -13.23
CA ILE A 1104 6.98 12.47 -14.04
C ILE A 1104 6.91 13.99 -14.25
N PHE A 1105 7.42 14.69 -13.27
CA PHE A 1105 7.28 16.10 -13.07
C PHE A 1105 8.46 16.86 -13.74
N LEU A 1106 9.67 16.28 -13.76
CA LEU A 1106 10.88 16.84 -14.38
C LEU A 1106 10.94 16.61 -15.89
N ILE A 1107 10.32 15.55 -16.43
CA ILE A 1107 10.32 15.30 -17.88
C ILE A 1107 9.74 16.49 -18.68
N PRO A 1108 8.56 17.04 -18.35
CA PRO A 1108 8.11 18.29 -18.94
C PRO A 1108 9.15 19.40 -18.74
N ALA A 1109 9.64 19.57 -17.50
CA ALA A 1109 10.57 20.64 -17.13
C ALA A 1109 11.84 20.71 -17.99
N SER A 1110 12.41 19.57 -18.39
CA SER A 1110 13.61 19.48 -19.22
C SER A 1110 13.32 19.49 -20.72
N CYS A 1111 12.18 18.94 -21.15
CA CYS A 1111 11.78 18.96 -22.56
C CYS A 1111 11.32 20.37 -23.00
N ILE A 1112 10.76 21.14 -22.06
CA ILE A 1112 10.29 22.51 -22.24
C ILE A 1112 11.33 23.43 -22.91
N PRO A 1113 12.56 23.59 -22.40
CA PRO A 1113 13.58 24.38 -23.09
C PRO A 1113 14.06 23.73 -24.39
N MET A 1114 14.21 22.39 -24.43
CA MET A 1114 14.69 21.69 -25.63
C MET A 1114 13.75 21.90 -26.84
N LEU A 1115 12.43 21.91 -26.61
CA LEU A 1115 11.42 22.23 -27.62
C LEU A 1115 11.64 23.63 -28.21
N VAL A 1116 11.98 24.65 -27.41
CA VAL A 1116 12.22 26.04 -27.89
C VAL A 1116 13.36 26.09 -28.90
N PHE A 1117 14.46 25.37 -28.63
CA PHE A 1117 15.66 25.39 -29.47
C PHE A 1117 15.61 24.43 -30.68
N SER A 1118 14.43 23.88 -31.00
CA SER A 1118 14.21 22.92 -32.10
C SER A 1118 14.25 23.50 -33.52
N GLY A 1119 14.26 24.82 -33.68
CA GLY A 1119 14.10 25.48 -34.98
C GLY A 1119 12.64 25.70 -35.40
N TYR A 1120 11.66 24.99 -34.81
CA TYR A 1120 10.23 25.25 -35.04
C TYR A 1120 9.78 26.56 -34.39
N PHE A 1121 10.26 26.87 -33.17
CA PHE A 1121 9.86 28.10 -32.45
C PHE A 1121 10.80 29.28 -32.63
N ILE A 1122 12.13 29.12 -32.48
CA ILE A 1122 13.10 30.18 -32.75
C ILE A 1122 14.00 29.69 -33.88
N ARG A 1123 14.11 30.47 -34.97
CA ARG A 1123 15.04 30.14 -36.06
C ARG A 1123 16.48 30.31 -35.60
N PHE A 1124 17.42 29.60 -36.21
CA PHE A 1124 18.81 29.57 -35.72
C PHE A 1124 19.52 30.93 -35.86
N SER A 1125 19.18 31.68 -36.90
CA SER A 1125 19.50 33.08 -37.13
C SER A 1125 19.04 34.01 -35.99
N GLU A 1126 17.81 33.86 -35.52
CA GLU A 1126 17.13 34.71 -34.51
C GLU A 1126 17.60 34.50 -33.05
N LEU A 1127 18.30 33.40 -32.76
CA LEU A 1127 18.83 33.13 -31.42
C LEU A 1127 19.93 34.13 -31.03
N TYR A 1128 19.85 34.70 -29.82
CA TYR A 1128 20.94 35.50 -29.27
C TYR A 1128 22.23 34.64 -29.16
N PHE A 1129 23.40 35.22 -29.46
CA PHE A 1129 24.60 34.44 -29.81
C PHE A 1129 25.01 33.41 -28.75
N MET A 1130 24.89 33.76 -27.46
CA MET A 1130 25.18 32.89 -26.32
C MET A 1130 24.32 31.60 -26.28
N PHE A 1131 23.11 31.62 -26.86
CA PHE A 1131 22.20 30.49 -26.88
C PHE A 1131 22.25 29.66 -28.18
N LYS A 1132 22.95 30.12 -29.24
CA LYS A 1132 23.13 29.33 -30.47
C LYS A 1132 23.78 27.95 -30.22
N PRO A 1133 24.80 27.79 -29.36
CA PRO A 1133 25.34 26.49 -29.00
C PRO A 1133 24.30 25.51 -28.44
N LEU A 1134 23.28 26.01 -27.73
CA LEU A 1134 22.27 25.20 -27.06
C LEU A 1134 21.25 24.57 -28.04
N SER A 1135 21.10 25.12 -29.26
CA SER A 1135 20.29 24.50 -30.32
C SER A 1135 20.93 23.22 -30.87
N TYR A 1136 22.26 23.15 -30.94
CA TYR A 1136 22.97 21.91 -31.31
C TYR A 1136 22.89 20.82 -30.23
N VAL A 1137 22.44 21.14 -29.02
CA VAL A 1137 22.21 20.19 -27.91
C VAL A 1137 20.74 19.72 -27.88
N SER A 1138 19.84 20.31 -28.67
CA SER A 1138 18.42 19.91 -28.65
C SER A 1138 18.14 18.69 -29.53
N LEU A 1139 17.77 17.58 -28.90
CA LEU A 1139 17.11 16.43 -29.52
C LEU A 1139 16.00 16.85 -30.51
N PHE A 1140 15.13 17.77 -30.08
CA PHE A 1140 14.01 18.21 -30.91
C PHE A 1140 14.43 18.98 -32.15
N ARG A 1141 15.66 19.53 -32.22
CA ARG A 1141 16.18 20.11 -33.46
C ARG A 1141 16.36 19.01 -34.51
N TYR A 1142 17.15 17.98 -34.22
CA TYR A 1142 17.44 16.91 -35.18
C TYR A 1142 16.20 16.07 -35.52
N CYS A 1143 15.28 15.88 -34.56
CA CYS A 1143 13.97 15.29 -34.85
C CYS A 1143 13.19 16.11 -35.89
N PHE A 1144 13.19 17.44 -35.77
CA PHE A 1144 12.41 18.33 -36.63
C PHE A 1144 13.09 18.59 -37.98
N GLU A 1145 14.39 18.90 -37.99
CA GLU A 1145 15.20 19.06 -39.22
C GLU A 1145 15.15 17.77 -40.05
N GLY A 1146 15.39 16.60 -39.46
CA GLY A 1146 15.27 15.30 -40.15
C GLY A 1146 13.85 15.01 -40.68
N SER A 1147 12.80 15.37 -39.94
CA SER A 1147 11.40 15.23 -40.41
C SER A 1147 11.09 16.15 -41.59
N MET A 1148 11.64 17.36 -41.59
CA MET A 1148 11.51 18.33 -42.68
C MET A 1148 12.27 17.88 -43.94
N GLN A 1149 13.48 17.36 -43.80
CA GLN A 1149 14.25 16.81 -44.92
C GLN A 1149 13.54 15.61 -45.58
N ALA A 1150 12.93 14.71 -44.80
CA ALA A 1150 12.18 13.57 -45.32
C ALA A 1150 10.98 14.00 -46.20
N ILE A 1151 10.24 15.04 -45.79
CA ILE A 1151 9.00 15.47 -46.44
C ILE A 1151 9.21 16.55 -47.53
N TYR A 1152 10.28 17.35 -47.45
CA TYR A 1152 10.50 18.49 -48.37
C TYR A 1152 11.89 18.53 -49.04
N GLY A 1153 12.89 17.79 -48.53
CA GLY A 1153 14.21 17.66 -49.18
C GLY A 1153 14.21 16.62 -50.30
N PHE A 1154 15.40 16.26 -50.79
CA PHE A 1154 15.60 15.27 -51.87
C PHE A 1154 14.71 15.56 -53.09
N ASP A 1155 14.93 16.71 -53.73
CA ASP A 1155 14.34 17.14 -55.01
C ASP A 1155 12.81 16.93 -55.15
N ARG A 1156 12.05 17.13 -54.07
CA ARG A 1156 10.59 17.00 -54.08
C ARG A 1156 9.96 17.93 -55.12
N GLY A 1157 9.23 17.35 -56.07
CA GLY A 1157 8.48 18.06 -57.10
C GLY A 1157 7.48 19.07 -56.52
N ASN A 1158 7.15 20.09 -57.33
CA ASN A 1158 6.33 21.22 -56.90
C ASN A 1158 4.98 20.78 -56.28
N LEU A 1159 4.65 21.34 -55.12
CA LEU A 1159 3.37 21.09 -54.45
C LEU A 1159 2.20 21.70 -55.24
N THR A 1160 1.01 21.11 -55.12
CA THR A 1160 -0.20 21.65 -55.73
C THR A 1160 -0.58 22.96 -55.04
N CYS A 1161 -1.00 23.97 -55.81
CA CYS A 1161 -1.47 25.24 -55.25
C CYS A 1161 -2.63 25.79 -56.09
N PRO A 1162 -3.76 26.16 -55.48
CA PRO A 1162 -4.90 26.74 -56.20
C PRO A 1162 -4.66 28.21 -56.57
N ASP A 1163 -3.80 28.91 -55.83
CA ASP A 1163 -3.54 30.34 -56.00
C ASP A 1163 -2.54 30.62 -57.15
N PRO A 1164 -2.77 31.66 -57.98
CA PRO A 1164 -1.93 31.96 -59.14
C PRO A 1164 -0.51 32.43 -58.76
N PHE A 1165 -0.34 32.98 -57.56
CA PHE A 1165 0.97 33.22 -56.94
C PHE A 1165 1.07 32.41 -55.64
N CYS A 1166 2.10 31.57 -55.54
CA CYS A 1166 2.24 30.64 -54.44
C CYS A 1166 3.72 30.50 -54.02
N TYR A 1167 4.07 31.12 -52.90
CA TYR A 1167 5.47 31.26 -52.46
C TYR A 1167 6.09 29.91 -52.05
N TYR A 1168 5.33 29.05 -51.37
CA TYR A 1168 5.74 27.74 -50.85
C TYR A 1168 5.65 26.59 -51.88
N LYS A 1169 5.78 26.89 -53.19
CA LYS A 1169 5.54 25.91 -54.26
C LYS A 1169 6.62 24.81 -54.38
N SER A 1170 7.88 25.06 -53.99
CA SER A 1170 8.98 24.07 -54.02
C SER A 1170 9.57 23.79 -52.64
N GLY A 1171 10.06 22.55 -52.45
CA GLY A 1171 10.63 22.06 -51.18
C GLY A 1171 11.87 22.83 -50.69
N GLU A 1172 12.83 23.08 -51.60
CA GLU A 1172 14.05 23.89 -51.36
C GLU A 1172 13.73 25.21 -50.64
N LYS A 1173 12.72 25.94 -51.15
CA LYS A 1173 12.32 27.24 -50.60
C LYS A 1173 11.77 27.11 -49.19
N ILE A 1174 11.02 26.05 -48.90
CA ILE A 1174 10.46 25.77 -47.57
C ILE A 1174 11.60 25.53 -46.56
N LEU A 1175 12.58 24.68 -46.90
CA LEU A 1175 13.75 24.41 -46.06
C LEU A 1175 14.57 25.69 -45.79
N LYS A 1176 14.80 26.49 -46.84
CA LYS A 1176 15.54 27.76 -46.78
C LYS A 1176 14.87 28.83 -45.90
N ILE A 1177 13.53 28.88 -45.87
CA ILE A 1177 12.75 29.78 -44.99
C ILE A 1177 12.87 29.35 -43.52
N MET A 1178 12.95 28.04 -43.27
CA MET A 1178 13.09 27.43 -41.95
C MET A 1178 14.54 27.41 -41.41
N ASP A 1179 15.49 28.03 -42.11
CA ASP A 1179 16.90 28.12 -41.70
C ASP A 1179 17.58 26.72 -41.60
N MET A 1180 17.24 25.86 -42.57
CA MET A 1180 17.75 24.50 -42.74
C MET A 1180 18.53 24.37 -44.05
N ALA A 1181 19.66 23.65 -44.01
CA ALA A 1181 20.45 23.33 -45.20
C ALA A 1181 20.01 21.98 -45.79
N GLU A 1182 19.97 21.85 -47.10
CA GLU A 1182 19.49 20.64 -47.79
C GLU A 1182 20.40 19.42 -47.59
N ASN A 1183 19.84 18.23 -47.80
CA ASN A 1183 20.52 16.94 -47.79
C ASN A 1183 21.26 16.58 -46.48
N ARG A 1184 20.90 17.22 -45.36
CA ARG A 1184 21.50 16.94 -44.02
C ARG A 1184 20.87 15.79 -43.24
N PHE A 1185 19.83 15.13 -43.78
CA PHE A 1185 19.10 14.03 -43.13
C PHE A 1185 20.01 12.94 -42.52
N ALA A 1186 21.09 12.55 -43.21
CA ALA A 1186 22.04 11.55 -42.68
C ALA A 1186 22.78 12.07 -41.43
N GLY A 1187 23.10 13.37 -41.39
CA GLY A 1187 23.65 14.03 -40.21
C GLY A 1187 22.65 14.13 -39.07
N ASP A 1188 21.37 14.40 -39.36
CA ASP A 1188 20.29 14.41 -38.36
C ASP A 1188 20.09 13.01 -37.75
N VAL A 1189 20.04 11.96 -38.58
CA VAL A 1189 19.96 10.56 -38.13
C VAL A 1189 21.18 10.18 -37.28
N LEU A 1190 22.39 10.56 -37.69
CA LEU A 1190 23.60 10.33 -36.88
C LEU A 1190 23.56 11.09 -35.55
N ALA A 1191 23.07 12.34 -35.53
CA ALA A 1191 22.90 13.13 -34.31
C ALA A 1191 21.82 12.54 -33.39
N LEU A 1192 20.74 11.99 -33.93
CA LEU A 1192 19.70 11.27 -33.17
C LEU A 1192 20.19 9.95 -32.60
N ILE A 1193 20.96 9.17 -33.36
CA ILE A 1193 21.62 7.95 -32.87
C ILE A 1193 22.63 8.31 -31.77
N LEU A 1194 23.44 9.34 -31.98
CA LEU A 1194 24.37 9.86 -30.97
C LEU A 1194 23.62 10.32 -29.71
N TRP A 1195 22.49 11.03 -29.85
CA TRP A 1195 21.70 11.48 -28.71
C TRP A 1195 21.02 10.32 -27.97
N ALA A 1196 20.50 9.33 -28.69
CA ALA A 1196 19.96 8.11 -28.09
C ALA A 1196 21.05 7.36 -27.30
N VAL A 1197 22.25 7.22 -27.87
CA VAL A 1197 23.42 6.63 -27.20
C VAL A 1197 23.85 7.48 -25.98
N LEU A 1198 23.92 8.81 -26.09
CA LEU A 1198 24.25 9.70 -24.98
C LEU A 1198 23.19 9.64 -23.87
N CYS A 1199 21.91 9.52 -24.20
CA CYS A 1199 20.83 9.32 -23.24
C CYS A 1199 20.90 7.94 -22.57
N GLN A 1200 21.22 6.87 -23.31
CA GLN A 1200 21.42 5.53 -22.74
C GLN A 1200 22.67 5.48 -21.84
N ILE A 1201 23.79 6.10 -22.26
CA ILE A 1201 24.96 6.36 -21.40
C ILE A 1201 24.55 7.19 -20.19
N GLY A 1202 23.67 8.18 -20.35
CA GLY A 1202 23.07 8.97 -19.28
C GLY A 1202 22.28 8.13 -18.28
N VAL A 1203 21.45 7.18 -18.74
CA VAL A 1203 20.74 6.21 -17.88
C VAL A 1203 21.74 5.34 -17.12
N TYR A 1204 22.75 4.80 -17.82
CA TYR A 1204 23.81 3.99 -17.21
C TYR A 1204 24.59 4.78 -16.15
N ILE A 1205 24.92 6.05 -16.42
CA ILE A 1205 25.59 6.97 -15.48
C ILE A 1205 24.65 7.33 -14.32
N ALA A 1206 23.38 7.64 -14.55
CA ALA A 1206 22.42 7.98 -13.50
C ALA A 1206 22.15 6.79 -12.57
N LEU A 1207 22.05 5.57 -13.11
CA LEU A 1207 22.05 4.35 -12.33
C LEU A 1207 23.38 4.23 -11.55
N LYS A 1208 24.54 4.35 -12.19
CA LYS A 1208 25.87 4.31 -11.53
C LYS A 1208 26.03 5.37 -10.43
N ILE A 1209 25.40 6.54 -10.55
CA ILE A 1209 25.35 7.60 -9.53
C ILE A 1209 24.39 7.20 -8.40
N ARG A 1210 23.18 6.71 -8.69
CA ARG A 1210 22.24 6.23 -7.65
C ARG A 1210 22.81 5.05 -6.87
N LEU A 1211 23.52 4.14 -7.54
CA LEU A 1211 24.29 3.05 -6.93
C LEU A 1211 25.49 3.51 -6.08
N ARG A 1212 25.99 4.74 -6.28
CA ARG A 1212 27.04 5.41 -5.48
C ARG A 1212 26.48 6.29 -4.34
N ARG A 1213 25.22 6.76 -4.46
CA ARG A 1213 24.49 7.52 -3.45
C ARG A 1213 23.85 6.61 -2.40
N SER A 1214 23.14 5.58 -2.86
CA SER A 1214 22.56 4.52 -2.00
C SER A 1214 23.55 3.41 -1.63
N GLY A 1215 24.71 3.38 -2.31
CA GLY A 1215 25.88 2.60 -1.90
C GLY A 1215 26.58 3.24 -0.72
#